data_AF-A0A3L0W4T6-F1
#
_entry.id   AF-A0A3L0W4T6-F1
#
_cell.length_a   1.000
_cell.length_b   1.000
_cell.length_c   1.000
_cell.angle_alpha   90.00
_cell.angle_beta   90.00
_cell.angle_gamma   90.00
#
_symmetry.space_group_name_H-M   'P 1'
#
loop_
_entity.id
_entity.type
_entity.pdbx_description
1 polymer ?
#
loop_
_entity_poly.entity_id
_entity_poly.type
_entity_poly.pdbx_seq_one_letter_code
_entity_poly.pdbx_strand_id
1 'polypeptide(L)'
;MSDTKQVTVVIEDDEPVQPVDLNTRVEEFSNPGTNLMIILDTSGSMDYASGVAGFATRMAIAKASILQLIGDYDDVGDVMVRLVGFASSATTNFLGSGDVWLTATQALNVINGITDYLGNGGTDYDDALLKAMSAYDSAGKIIGGQSVLYFLSDGQPTESTNWPDVSGTGSSGINTAEQAAWEAFLNSNDINAYALGMGTGATAGALAPIAYNGSTGQQQPAIIVTDLSQLASTLSGTVQVPTIGNLLTDAGVEFGADGPAALPITSISHDADGNPATPDVVYTTAYSGYNAITHVLTIPTHGGGTFSVNLLTGAYSYSLSLDVANDYTETFRYTIRDADGDVKTGVLNMITTDSSDVVAYDNGNEALVYEIPVPGVTSSTMLADFQTTTNGSGAGYNPWVYDTSGGNTSVIDLGGSTIASAIVTNGDKWIVSTQNGSGLSNLDGTVSGSELRLVDNNGSSSGGVQMLTPEFVTSATGTTTLSFDYDRANVHSNDIVTWSLYKFDGANWVQQAGAGYSGFLSTDPGSTTTLTTGNLEAATRYRVHFSVNDGGGNNDSRLELDNIKLNVTAAATVAIALTAAHGNLLTDPNHDMMSGDPWGSVDAIGAESTVLKIWNGSSYTAVTTSQTVVGLYGSLEVYSDGTYTYTPNPDLNNVGKADVFNYQLAQSDGDQDTAQLTINIASSATTVPTVMEGTSANDTLVGTSGDDVLLGHDGDDVLNGNDGNDRLEGGAGNDTLIGGLGDDILIGGLGSDTFKWLAGDADGSTDNITDFTLGNMASGGDVLDLSDLLVGVPIGGSNDDLAAALDSYLQFDTANKTLTIDPDGVVGGSELTIQFQNSLDLASLGSNQDIIKQLLDDGNLKVDP
;
A
#
# COMPACT_ATOMS: atom_id res chain seq x y z
N MET A 1 -13.50 31.75 -111.14
CA MET A 1 -13.84 30.95 -109.95
C MET A 1 -12.65 31.05 -109.01
N SER A 2 -12.69 31.90 -107.99
CA SER A 2 -11.72 31.85 -106.89
C SER A 2 -12.45 31.22 -105.71
N ASP A 3 -12.03 30.03 -105.36
CA ASP A 3 -12.58 29.26 -104.25
C ASP A 3 -11.87 29.71 -102.96
N THR A 4 -12.48 30.63 -102.22
CA THR A 4 -12.00 31.04 -100.90
C THR A 4 -12.49 30.03 -99.88
N LYS A 5 -11.60 29.14 -99.44
CA LYS A 5 -11.85 28.27 -98.30
C LYS A 5 -11.73 29.08 -97.01
N GLN A 6 -12.83 29.18 -96.27
CA GLN A 6 -12.81 29.66 -94.88
C GLN A 6 -12.29 28.54 -93.98
N VAL A 7 -11.33 28.88 -93.12
CA VAL A 7 -10.97 28.08 -91.94
C VAL A 7 -11.72 28.71 -90.77
N THR A 8 -12.64 27.94 -90.19
CA THR A 8 -13.23 28.29 -88.90
C THR A 8 -12.36 27.67 -87.82
N VAL A 9 -11.73 28.51 -87.00
CA VAL A 9 -11.10 28.09 -85.75
C VAL A 9 -12.14 28.30 -84.66
N VAL A 10 -12.60 27.22 -84.05
CA VAL A 10 -13.37 27.26 -82.80
C VAL A 10 -12.33 27.11 -81.70
N ILE A 11 -12.21 28.13 -80.84
CA ILE A 11 -11.49 28.02 -79.57
C ILE A 11 -12.58 27.76 -78.54
N GLU A 12 -12.59 26.57 -77.96
CA GLU A 12 -13.42 26.25 -76.80
C GLU A 12 -12.58 26.59 -75.57
N ASP A 13 -13.13 27.46 -74.72
CA ASP A 13 -12.60 27.84 -73.41
C ASP A 13 -12.85 26.65 -72.47
N ASP A 14 -11.81 26.05 -71.92
CA ASP A 14 -11.94 24.94 -70.98
C ASP A 14 -11.76 25.43 -69.54
N GLU A 15 -12.77 25.19 -68.70
CA GLU A 15 -12.71 25.52 -67.28
C GLU A 15 -12.06 24.38 -66.47
N PRO A 16 -11.49 24.66 -65.29
CA PRO A 16 -10.97 23.62 -64.41
C PRO A 16 -12.08 22.65 -64.03
N VAL A 17 -11.74 21.36 -63.90
CA VAL A 17 -12.69 20.35 -63.43
C VAL A 17 -13.08 20.67 -61.98
N GLN A 18 -14.38 20.53 -61.68
CA GLN A 18 -14.90 20.71 -60.32
C GLN A 18 -14.19 19.74 -59.36
N PRO A 19 -13.46 20.24 -58.33
CA PRO A 19 -12.82 19.38 -57.36
C PRO A 19 -13.85 18.53 -56.61
N VAL A 20 -13.49 17.29 -56.31
CA VAL A 20 -14.29 16.41 -55.44
C VAL A 20 -14.15 16.86 -53.99
N ASP A 21 -15.24 16.81 -53.23
CA ASP A 21 -15.21 17.09 -51.80
C ASP A 21 -14.36 16.03 -51.07
N LEU A 22 -13.36 16.49 -50.34
CA LEU A 22 -12.50 15.65 -49.51
C LEU A 22 -13.07 15.55 -48.11
N ASN A 23 -13.27 14.34 -47.60
CA ASN A 23 -13.69 14.08 -46.23
C ASN A 23 -12.60 13.25 -45.56
N THR A 24 -11.87 13.86 -44.63
CA THR A 24 -10.78 13.18 -43.92
C THR A 24 -11.17 13.03 -42.46
N ARG A 25 -11.05 11.81 -41.94
CA ARG A 25 -11.30 11.53 -40.53
C ARG A 25 -10.01 11.73 -39.75
N VAL A 26 -10.13 12.38 -38.62
CA VAL A 26 -9.06 12.60 -37.65
C VAL A 26 -9.55 11.97 -36.36
N GLU A 27 -8.88 10.91 -35.91
CA GLU A 27 -9.12 10.37 -34.56
C GLU A 27 -8.26 11.17 -33.59
N GLU A 28 -8.83 11.50 -32.45
CA GLU A 28 -8.07 11.96 -31.29
C GLU A 28 -7.05 10.87 -30.89
N PHE A 29 -5.83 11.33 -30.59
CA PHE A 29 -4.68 10.54 -30.12
C PHE A 29 -4.53 9.08 -30.62
N SER A 30 -4.35 8.88 -31.92
CA SER A 30 -3.79 7.60 -32.42
C SER A 30 -2.27 7.48 -32.11
N ASN A 31 -1.85 7.57 -30.85
CA ASN A 31 -0.45 7.42 -30.47
C ASN A 31 -0.25 6.30 -29.42
N PRO A 32 0.41 5.17 -29.74
CA PRO A 32 0.80 4.13 -28.78
C PRO A 32 1.91 4.58 -27.79
N GLY A 33 1.98 5.89 -27.48
CA GLY A 33 3.06 6.56 -26.75
C GLY A 33 4.30 6.87 -27.61
N THR A 34 5.10 7.85 -27.17
CA THR A 34 6.30 8.35 -27.84
C THR A 34 7.58 8.03 -27.05
N ASN A 35 8.55 7.42 -27.70
CA ASN A 35 9.94 7.35 -27.24
C ASN A 35 10.73 8.53 -27.83
N LEU A 36 10.91 9.58 -27.03
CA LEU A 36 11.57 10.83 -27.42
C LEU A 36 13.06 10.82 -27.02
N MET A 37 13.97 10.74 -27.99
CA MET A 37 15.40 10.88 -27.74
C MET A 37 15.89 12.29 -28.05
N ILE A 38 16.59 12.92 -27.11
CA ILE A 38 17.17 14.25 -27.26
C ILE A 38 18.69 14.15 -27.14
N ILE A 39 19.38 14.45 -28.23
CA ILE A 39 20.83 14.57 -28.31
C ILE A 39 21.18 16.06 -28.28
N LEU A 40 21.72 16.52 -27.16
CA LEU A 40 21.97 17.93 -26.88
C LEU A 40 23.46 18.25 -26.89
N ASP A 41 23.85 19.19 -27.74
CA ASP A 41 25.17 19.80 -27.74
C ASP A 41 25.37 20.62 -26.46
N THR A 42 26.42 20.28 -25.73
CA THR A 42 26.86 20.91 -24.48
C THR A 42 28.26 21.52 -24.61
N SER A 43 28.75 21.69 -25.84
CA SER A 43 30.05 22.28 -26.13
C SER A 43 30.10 23.77 -25.81
N GLY A 44 31.32 24.32 -25.73
CA GLY A 44 31.52 25.71 -25.33
C GLY A 44 30.94 26.76 -26.31
N SER A 45 30.57 26.36 -27.53
CA SER A 45 29.88 27.26 -28.47
C SER A 45 28.41 27.49 -28.11
N MET A 46 27.83 26.66 -27.24
CA MET A 46 26.48 26.82 -26.70
C MET A 46 26.39 27.89 -25.61
N ASP A 47 27.52 28.30 -25.04
CA ASP A 47 27.63 29.42 -24.10
C ASP A 47 27.53 30.79 -24.81
N TYR A 48 27.50 30.83 -26.14
CA TYR A 48 27.45 32.08 -26.90
C TYR A 48 26.10 32.78 -26.73
N ALA A 49 26.10 34.11 -26.88
CA ALA A 49 24.90 34.91 -26.72
C ALA A 49 23.78 34.46 -27.67
N SER A 50 22.57 34.25 -27.13
CA SER A 50 21.40 33.83 -27.91
C SER A 50 20.89 34.93 -28.86
N GLY A 51 21.09 36.19 -28.48
CA GLY A 51 20.48 37.34 -29.17
C GLY A 51 18.99 37.55 -28.86
N VAL A 52 18.39 36.74 -27.99
CA VAL A 52 16.98 36.80 -27.60
C VAL A 52 16.82 37.40 -26.21
N ALA A 53 15.86 38.31 -26.04
CA ALA A 53 15.60 38.94 -24.74
C ALA A 53 15.15 37.89 -23.71
N GLY A 54 15.77 37.90 -22.52
CA GLY A 54 15.46 36.96 -21.44
C GLY A 54 16.34 35.71 -21.41
N PHE A 55 17.10 35.41 -22.48
CA PHE A 55 17.96 34.23 -22.55
C PHE A 55 19.42 34.63 -22.78
N ALA A 56 20.29 34.42 -21.79
CA ALA A 56 21.68 34.87 -21.88
C ALA A 56 22.52 34.11 -22.93
N THR A 57 22.34 32.79 -23.03
CA THR A 57 23.13 31.90 -23.88
C THR A 57 22.25 31.07 -24.84
N ARG A 58 22.85 30.48 -25.87
CA ARG A 58 22.16 29.52 -26.76
C ARG A 58 21.65 28.32 -25.98
N MET A 59 22.40 27.85 -24.99
CA MET A 59 21.97 26.80 -24.06
C MET A 59 20.70 27.20 -23.29
N ALA A 60 20.62 28.43 -22.78
CA ALA A 60 19.45 28.90 -22.03
C ALA A 60 18.14 28.83 -22.86
N ILE A 61 18.21 29.21 -24.15
CA ILE A 61 17.03 29.12 -25.03
C ILE A 61 16.78 27.70 -25.56
N ALA A 62 17.83 26.90 -25.76
CA ALA A 62 17.70 25.47 -26.10
C ALA A 62 16.93 24.74 -25.00
N LYS A 63 17.35 24.93 -23.75
CA LYS A 63 16.69 24.38 -22.56
C LYS A 63 15.21 24.74 -22.52
N ALA A 64 14.87 26.03 -22.61
CA ALA A 64 13.48 26.46 -22.59
C ALA A 64 12.64 25.87 -23.73
N SER A 65 13.23 25.74 -24.92
CA SER A 65 12.57 25.16 -26.08
C SER A 65 12.38 23.65 -25.96
N ILE A 66 13.32 22.94 -25.34
CA ILE A 66 13.23 21.50 -25.06
C ILE A 66 12.19 21.22 -23.98
N LEU A 67 12.11 22.05 -22.93
CA LEU A 67 11.07 21.91 -21.91
C LEU A 67 9.68 22.02 -22.54
N GLN A 68 9.48 22.99 -23.45
CA GLN A 68 8.24 23.10 -24.22
C GLN A 68 8.01 21.87 -25.10
N LEU A 69 9.02 21.40 -25.84
CA LEU A 69 8.90 20.22 -26.71
C LEU A 69 8.48 18.95 -25.95
N ILE A 70 9.05 18.71 -24.76
CA ILE A 70 8.67 17.57 -23.93
C ILE A 70 7.21 17.72 -23.49
N GLY A 71 6.80 18.92 -23.07
CA GLY A 71 5.40 19.22 -22.77
C GLY A 71 4.48 18.98 -23.96
N ASP A 72 4.86 19.44 -25.16
CA ASP A 72 4.06 19.26 -26.38
C ASP A 72 3.87 17.78 -26.74
N TYR A 73 4.81 16.88 -26.39
CA TYR A 73 4.64 15.44 -26.60
C TYR A 73 3.84 14.78 -25.46
N ASP A 74 4.04 15.22 -24.22
CA ASP A 74 3.30 14.76 -23.03
C ASP A 74 1.81 15.13 -23.13
N ASP A 75 1.51 16.32 -23.66
CA ASP A 75 0.17 16.81 -24.00
C ASP A 75 -0.48 15.99 -25.15
N VAL A 76 0.30 15.16 -25.86
CA VAL A 76 -0.16 14.34 -27.01
C VAL A 76 -0.24 12.84 -26.67
N GLY A 77 0.14 12.45 -25.46
CA GLY A 77 0.09 11.08 -24.96
C GLY A 77 1.40 10.64 -24.29
N ASP A 78 1.42 9.41 -23.77
CA ASP A 78 2.54 8.89 -22.96
C ASP A 78 3.90 9.11 -23.62
N VAL A 79 4.82 9.81 -22.95
CA VAL A 79 6.18 10.04 -23.45
C VAL A 79 7.26 9.52 -22.50
N MET A 80 8.16 8.71 -23.05
CA MET A 80 9.40 8.32 -22.40
C MET A 80 10.57 9.02 -23.09
N VAL A 81 11.41 9.69 -22.30
CA VAL A 81 12.48 10.57 -22.79
C VAL A 81 13.85 9.98 -22.51
N ARG A 82 14.71 9.97 -23.53
CA ARG A 82 16.14 9.63 -23.39
C ARG A 82 17.03 10.82 -23.70
N LEU A 83 17.87 11.19 -22.74
CA LEU A 83 18.79 12.33 -22.87
C LEU A 83 20.22 11.85 -23.16
N VAL A 84 20.86 12.45 -24.16
CA VAL A 84 22.27 12.26 -24.50
C VAL A 84 22.92 13.64 -24.61
N GLY A 85 23.89 13.93 -23.75
CA GLY A 85 24.66 15.18 -23.83
C GLY A 85 26.02 14.94 -24.46
N PHE A 86 26.49 15.84 -25.33
CA PHE A 86 27.81 15.70 -25.95
C PHE A 86 28.59 17.01 -26.05
N ALA A 87 29.92 16.92 -25.98
CA ALA A 87 30.88 17.98 -26.28
C ALA A 87 32.10 17.34 -26.98
N SER A 88 33.28 17.33 -26.35
CA SER A 88 34.42 16.50 -26.78
C SER A 88 34.22 15.00 -26.54
N SER A 89 33.23 14.64 -25.72
CA SER A 89 32.78 13.27 -25.48
C SER A 89 31.30 13.27 -25.14
N ALA A 90 30.60 12.18 -25.45
CA ALA A 90 29.18 11.99 -25.19
C ALA A 90 28.90 11.22 -23.88
N THR A 91 27.82 11.55 -23.20
CA THR A 91 27.35 10.88 -21.98
C THR A 91 25.85 10.61 -22.01
N THR A 92 25.47 9.45 -21.47
CA THR A 92 24.09 8.99 -21.32
C THR A 92 23.56 9.13 -19.90
N ASN A 93 24.45 9.20 -18.91
CA ASN A 93 24.12 9.52 -17.54
C ASN A 93 24.16 11.03 -17.35
N PHE A 94 23.30 11.73 -18.11
CA PHE A 94 23.30 13.19 -18.16
C PHE A 94 22.83 13.74 -16.80
N LEU A 95 23.72 14.44 -16.10
CA LEU A 95 23.51 14.96 -14.74
C LEU A 95 23.08 13.93 -13.68
N GLY A 96 23.47 12.65 -13.82
CA GLY A 96 23.15 11.62 -12.82
C GLY A 96 21.78 10.97 -12.97
N SER A 97 21.10 11.17 -14.11
CA SER A 97 19.78 10.61 -14.41
C SER A 97 19.73 9.08 -14.60
N GLY A 98 20.87 8.39 -14.64
CA GLY A 98 20.96 6.95 -14.88
C GLY A 98 20.95 6.58 -16.37
N ASP A 99 21.09 5.28 -16.66
CA ASP A 99 21.08 4.73 -18.03
C ASP A 99 19.74 4.10 -18.41
N VAL A 100 18.65 4.85 -18.17
CA VAL A 100 17.25 4.44 -18.43
C VAL A 100 16.51 5.51 -19.25
N TRP A 101 15.39 5.12 -19.84
CA TRP A 101 14.40 6.07 -20.34
C TRP A 101 13.63 6.67 -19.16
N LEU A 102 13.41 7.98 -19.19
CA LEU A 102 12.83 8.77 -18.11
C LEU A 102 11.37 9.11 -18.44
N THR A 103 10.52 9.28 -17.43
CA THR A 103 9.20 9.89 -17.65
C THR A 103 9.34 11.37 -18.03
N ALA A 104 8.31 11.98 -18.61
CA ALA A 104 8.28 13.41 -18.92
C ALA A 104 8.71 14.27 -17.72
N THR A 105 8.09 14.05 -16.56
CA THR A 105 8.40 14.76 -15.31
C THR A 105 9.87 14.61 -14.89
N GLN A 106 10.42 13.40 -14.96
CA GLN A 106 11.82 13.15 -14.63
C GLN A 106 12.77 13.88 -15.59
N ALA A 107 12.48 13.84 -16.89
CA ALA A 107 13.28 14.52 -17.90
C ALA A 107 13.22 16.05 -17.76
N LEU A 108 12.04 16.62 -17.49
CA LEU A 108 11.88 18.06 -17.22
C LEU A 108 12.75 18.51 -16.04
N ASN A 109 12.82 17.71 -14.96
CA ASN A 109 13.69 17.99 -13.82
C ASN A 109 15.19 17.98 -14.18
N VAL A 110 15.62 17.01 -14.98
CA VAL A 110 17.01 16.90 -15.44
C VAL A 110 17.38 18.10 -16.32
N ILE A 111 16.54 18.46 -17.30
CA ILE A 111 16.76 19.60 -18.18
C ILE A 111 16.76 20.92 -17.40
N ASN A 112 15.89 21.07 -16.40
CA ASN A 112 15.88 22.21 -15.49
C ASN A 112 17.19 22.36 -14.69
N GLY A 113 17.89 21.26 -14.43
CA GLY A 113 19.20 21.24 -13.75
C GLY A 113 20.38 21.69 -14.61
N ILE A 114 20.24 21.81 -15.94
CA ILE A 114 21.32 22.26 -16.82
C ILE A 114 21.65 23.73 -16.54
N THR A 115 22.94 24.01 -16.35
CA THR A 115 23.47 25.37 -16.19
C THR A 115 23.63 26.07 -17.54
N ASP A 116 23.36 27.37 -17.59
CA ASP A 116 23.46 28.19 -18.83
C ASP A 116 24.88 28.31 -19.41
N TYR A 117 25.90 27.98 -18.60
CA TYR A 117 27.32 28.03 -18.94
C TYR A 117 27.96 26.69 -18.63
N LEU A 118 28.30 25.93 -19.66
CA LEU A 118 28.82 24.56 -19.52
C LEU A 118 30.35 24.50 -19.67
N GLY A 119 30.98 25.56 -20.19
CA GLY A 119 32.43 25.69 -20.27
C GLY A 119 33.07 25.03 -21.51
N ASN A 120 34.41 24.99 -21.53
CA ASN A 120 35.19 24.64 -22.73
C ASN A 120 35.07 23.15 -23.11
N GLY A 121 34.84 22.88 -24.39
CA GLY A 121 34.88 21.56 -25.03
C GLY A 121 34.64 21.72 -26.53
N GLY A 122 35.16 20.79 -27.33
CA GLY A 122 34.87 20.70 -28.76
C GLY A 122 33.49 20.09 -29.02
N THR A 123 33.26 19.74 -30.28
CA THR A 123 31.96 19.25 -30.79
C THR A 123 32.23 17.98 -31.59
N ASP A 124 32.03 16.82 -30.97
CA ASP A 124 32.21 15.50 -31.59
C ASP A 124 30.84 14.87 -31.91
N TYR A 125 30.43 14.96 -33.18
CA TYR A 125 29.19 14.36 -33.64
C TYR A 125 29.28 12.83 -33.72
N ASP A 126 30.47 12.29 -33.96
CA ASP A 126 30.66 10.85 -34.13
C ASP A 126 30.40 10.13 -32.81
N ASP A 127 30.99 10.63 -31.72
CA ASP A 127 30.80 10.07 -30.38
C ASP A 127 29.34 10.24 -29.91
N ALA A 128 28.70 11.37 -30.26
CA ALA A 128 27.30 11.63 -29.94
C ALA A 128 26.35 10.58 -30.55
N LEU A 129 26.51 10.27 -31.84
CA LEU A 129 25.66 9.29 -32.52
C LEU A 129 25.93 7.86 -32.05
N LEU A 130 27.19 7.46 -31.90
CA LEU A 130 27.54 6.14 -31.34
C LEU A 130 26.92 5.93 -29.96
N LYS A 131 26.98 6.97 -29.13
CA LYS A 131 26.44 6.93 -27.79
C LYS A 131 24.91 6.87 -27.79
N ALA A 132 24.25 7.64 -28.66
CA ALA A 132 22.81 7.58 -28.86
C ALA A 132 22.31 6.22 -29.33
N MET A 133 23.01 5.58 -30.29
CA MET A 133 22.70 4.22 -30.72
C MET A 133 22.72 3.22 -29.56
N SER A 134 23.72 3.32 -28.68
CA SER A 134 23.80 2.46 -27.49
C SER A 134 22.73 2.78 -26.44
N ALA A 135 22.32 4.05 -26.34
CA ALA A 135 21.35 4.52 -25.35
C ALA A 135 19.91 4.10 -25.68
N TYR A 136 19.62 3.83 -26.95
CA TYR A 136 18.28 3.46 -27.42
C TYR A 136 17.79 2.13 -26.83
N ASP A 137 18.70 1.20 -26.57
CA ASP A 137 18.40 -0.12 -26.00
C ASP A 137 18.37 -0.14 -24.46
N SER A 138 18.47 1.02 -23.81
CA SER A 138 18.23 1.16 -22.36
C SER A 138 16.81 0.70 -21.97
N ALA A 139 16.65 0.25 -20.72
CA ALA A 139 15.35 -0.12 -20.17
C ALA A 139 14.43 1.11 -19.97
N GLY A 140 13.11 0.89 -20.00
CA GLY A 140 12.09 1.92 -19.74
C GLY A 140 11.43 2.52 -20.98
N LYS A 141 11.83 2.14 -22.21
CA LYS A 141 11.13 2.59 -23.42
C LYS A 141 9.74 1.97 -23.55
N ILE A 142 8.82 2.71 -24.18
CA ILE A 142 7.48 2.24 -24.51
C ILE A 142 7.59 1.19 -25.61
N ILE A 143 7.06 -0.01 -25.36
CA ILE A 143 7.07 -1.12 -26.32
C ILE A 143 5.93 -0.89 -27.33
N GLY A 144 6.28 -0.71 -28.60
CA GLY A 144 5.30 -0.42 -29.66
C GLY A 144 5.03 1.07 -29.89
N GLY A 145 5.60 1.95 -29.06
CA GLY A 145 5.50 3.40 -29.22
C GLY A 145 6.34 3.94 -30.38
N GLN A 146 5.94 5.09 -30.93
CA GLN A 146 6.69 5.80 -31.96
C GLN A 146 8.07 6.22 -31.43
N SER A 147 9.12 6.15 -32.25
CA SER A 147 10.44 6.66 -31.85
C SER A 147 10.80 7.94 -32.61
N VAL A 148 11.04 9.03 -31.87
CA VAL A 148 11.43 10.33 -32.44
C VAL A 148 12.74 10.79 -31.81
N LEU A 149 13.62 11.35 -32.62
CA LEU A 149 14.94 11.81 -32.20
C LEU A 149 15.19 13.25 -32.61
N TYR A 150 15.71 14.06 -31.69
CA TYR A 150 16.15 15.42 -31.94
C TYR A 150 17.64 15.58 -31.66
N PHE A 151 18.40 15.98 -32.68
CA PHE A 151 19.80 16.35 -32.56
C PHE A 151 19.92 17.88 -32.58
N LEU A 152 20.26 18.50 -31.46
CA LEU A 152 20.39 19.95 -31.34
C LEU A 152 21.86 20.34 -31.20
N SER A 153 22.36 21.15 -32.13
CA SER A 153 23.72 21.69 -32.09
C SER A 153 23.80 23.05 -32.77
N ASP A 154 24.91 23.77 -32.56
CA ASP A 154 25.23 24.98 -33.32
C ASP A 154 25.76 24.70 -34.73
N GLY A 155 25.84 23.43 -35.15
CA GLY A 155 26.10 23.03 -36.54
C GLY A 155 27.58 23.05 -36.94
N GLN A 156 28.51 22.98 -35.98
CA GLN A 156 29.96 23.09 -36.20
C GLN A 156 30.73 21.94 -35.52
N PRO A 157 30.83 20.75 -36.13
CA PRO A 157 31.68 19.68 -35.60
C PRO A 157 33.16 20.10 -35.66
N THR A 158 33.87 19.96 -34.55
CA THR A 158 35.28 20.37 -34.39
C THR A 158 36.20 19.21 -34.03
N GLU A 159 35.63 18.10 -33.57
CA GLU A 159 36.33 16.88 -33.18
C GLU A 159 35.74 15.68 -33.93
N SER A 160 36.34 14.50 -33.78
CA SER A 160 35.88 13.28 -34.45
C SER A 160 36.36 12.02 -33.73
N THR A 161 35.49 11.01 -33.72
CA THR A 161 35.71 9.69 -33.17
C THR A 161 35.51 8.62 -34.24
N ASN A 162 36.38 7.59 -34.27
CA ASN A 162 36.23 6.49 -35.22
C ASN A 162 35.13 5.52 -34.79
N TRP A 163 34.24 5.16 -35.71
CA TRP A 163 33.18 4.18 -35.43
C TRP A 163 33.75 2.75 -35.44
N PRO A 164 33.49 1.95 -34.39
CA PRO A 164 33.87 0.55 -34.36
C PRO A 164 33.27 -0.21 -35.56
N ASP A 165 34.06 -1.07 -36.18
CA ASP A 165 33.65 -1.98 -37.27
C ASP A 165 33.12 -1.31 -38.56
N VAL A 166 33.26 0.02 -38.71
CA VAL A 166 32.96 0.75 -39.95
C VAL A 166 34.27 1.20 -40.61
N SER A 167 34.50 0.80 -41.86
CA SER A 167 35.71 1.19 -42.58
C SER A 167 35.56 2.58 -43.22
N GLY A 168 36.50 3.49 -42.93
CA GLY A 168 36.57 4.82 -43.58
C GLY A 168 36.07 5.99 -42.73
N THR A 169 36.05 5.84 -41.40
CA THR A 169 35.58 6.85 -40.44
C THR A 169 36.66 7.85 -40.01
N GLY A 170 36.28 8.88 -39.25
CA GLY A 170 37.21 9.76 -38.53
C GLY A 170 37.43 11.15 -39.14
N SER A 171 36.40 11.70 -39.78
CA SER A 171 36.35 13.09 -40.24
C SER A 171 35.56 13.96 -39.27
N SER A 172 35.89 15.24 -39.15
CA SER A 172 35.05 16.17 -38.37
C SER A 172 33.65 16.26 -39.00
N GLY A 173 32.67 15.65 -38.32
CA GLY A 173 31.31 15.47 -38.79
C GLY A 173 31.09 14.17 -39.57
N ILE A 174 29.82 13.86 -39.81
CA ILE A 174 29.39 12.56 -40.35
C ILE A 174 29.72 12.44 -41.84
N ASN A 175 30.59 11.50 -42.20
CA ASN A 175 30.89 11.13 -43.58
C ASN A 175 29.93 10.06 -44.12
N THR A 176 30.10 9.69 -45.40
CA THR A 176 29.21 8.76 -46.10
C THR A 176 29.16 7.36 -45.48
N ALA A 177 30.26 6.87 -44.88
CA ALA A 177 30.28 5.55 -44.27
C ALA A 177 29.56 5.54 -42.91
N GLU A 178 29.77 6.59 -42.11
CA GLU A 178 29.08 6.82 -40.83
C GLU A 178 27.58 7.08 -41.07
N GLN A 179 27.24 7.91 -42.06
CA GLN A 179 25.85 8.18 -42.45
C GLN A 179 25.11 6.89 -42.81
N ALA A 180 25.71 6.01 -43.62
CA ALA A 180 25.06 4.75 -43.99
C ALA A 180 24.81 3.83 -42.78
N ALA A 181 25.71 3.84 -41.79
CA ALA A 181 25.54 3.07 -40.55
C ALA A 181 24.45 3.70 -39.65
N TRP A 182 24.41 5.03 -39.55
CA TRP A 182 23.37 5.77 -38.85
C TRP A 182 21.97 5.52 -39.44
N GLU A 183 21.84 5.63 -40.77
CA GLU A 183 20.58 5.36 -41.48
C GLU A 183 20.11 3.92 -41.28
N ALA A 184 21.03 2.93 -41.29
CA ALA A 184 20.69 1.55 -41.02
C ALA A 184 20.11 1.34 -39.61
N PHE A 185 20.67 2.02 -38.60
CA PHE A 185 20.15 2.01 -37.24
C PHE A 185 18.74 2.64 -37.16
N LEU A 186 18.55 3.81 -37.77
CA LEU A 186 17.25 4.49 -37.77
C LEU A 186 16.16 3.65 -38.47
N ASN A 187 16.48 3.06 -39.63
CA ASN A 187 15.56 2.19 -40.36
C ASN A 187 15.19 0.93 -39.57
N SER A 188 16.15 0.34 -38.84
CA SER A 188 15.91 -0.91 -38.10
C SER A 188 15.03 -0.73 -36.86
N ASN A 189 14.86 0.52 -36.41
CA ASN A 189 14.13 0.88 -35.19
C ASN A 189 12.99 1.87 -35.46
N ASP A 190 12.64 2.11 -36.74
CA ASP A 190 11.59 3.04 -37.17
C ASP A 190 11.71 4.46 -36.58
N ILE A 191 12.94 4.96 -36.41
CA ILE A 191 13.20 6.25 -35.73
C ILE A 191 13.13 7.41 -36.73
N ASN A 192 12.31 8.43 -36.42
CA ASN A 192 12.30 9.70 -37.16
C ASN A 192 13.29 10.69 -36.53
N ALA A 193 14.39 11.01 -37.22
CA ALA A 193 15.47 11.85 -36.69
C ALA A 193 15.50 13.25 -37.32
N TYR A 194 15.31 14.27 -36.48
CA TYR A 194 15.47 15.68 -36.83
C TYR A 194 16.85 16.19 -36.40
N ALA A 195 17.54 16.91 -37.28
CA ALA A 195 18.77 17.61 -36.94
C ALA A 195 18.55 19.12 -37.02
N LEU A 196 18.71 19.80 -35.89
CA LEU A 196 18.53 21.23 -35.73
C LEU A 196 19.87 21.96 -35.55
N GLY A 197 20.04 23.00 -36.36
CA GLY A 197 21.15 23.94 -36.30
C GLY A 197 20.75 25.24 -35.64
N MET A 198 21.44 25.62 -34.57
CA MET A 198 21.13 26.79 -33.76
C MET A 198 21.99 28.01 -34.10
N GLY A 199 21.34 29.03 -34.67
CA GLY A 199 21.94 30.33 -34.96
C GLY A 199 22.63 30.43 -36.31
N THR A 200 23.16 31.61 -36.61
CA THR A 200 23.72 31.98 -37.93
C THR A 200 25.01 31.24 -38.31
N GLY A 201 25.61 30.49 -37.38
CA GLY A 201 26.81 29.68 -37.62
C GLY A 201 26.51 28.24 -38.02
N ALA A 202 25.27 27.77 -37.94
CA ALA A 202 24.95 26.38 -38.19
C ALA A 202 25.00 26.02 -39.68
N THR A 203 25.67 24.91 -39.99
CA THR A 203 25.84 24.44 -41.37
C THR A 203 24.91 23.27 -41.67
N ALA A 204 24.00 23.46 -42.63
CA ALA A 204 23.12 22.40 -43.09
C ALA A 204 23.90 21.18 -43.61
N GLY A 205 25.11 21.38 -44.17
CA GLY A 205 25.94 20.28 -44.68
C GLY A 205 26.45 19.32 -43.60
N ALA A 206 26.71 19.80 -42.38
CA ALA A 206 27.16 18.93 -41.28
C ALA A 206 26.00 18.22 -40.57
N LEU A 207 24.81 18.82 -40.58
CA LEU A 207 23.61 18.29 -39.91
C LEU A 207 22.75 17.42 -40.82
N ALA A 208 22.76 17.65 -42.14
CA ALA A 208 21.95 16.90 -43.10
C ALA A 208 22.18 15.38 -43.03
N PRO A 209 23.41 14.85 -42.89
CA PRO A 209 23.63 13.41 -42.76
C PRO A 209 22.95 12.77 -41.53
N ILE A 210 22.58 13.58 -40.53
CA ILE A 210 21.93 13.12 -39.29
C ILE A 210 20.40 13.10 -39.45
N ALA A 211 19.84 14.04 -40.21
CA ALA A 211 18.40 14.20 -40.42
C ALA A 211 17.85 13.17 -41.42
N TYR A 212 17.12 12.18 -40.91
CA TYR A 212 16.65 11.05 -41.71
C TYR A 212 15.41 10.41 -41.09
N ASN A 213 14.47 9.98 -41.94
CA ASN A 213 13.25 9.30 -41.49
C ASN A 213 13.38 7.78 -41.64
N GLY A 214 13.64 7.09 -40.54
CA GLY A 214 13.77 5.63 -40.48
C GLY A 214 12.50 4.87 -40.86
N SER A 215 11.33 5.41 -40.54
CA SER A 215 10.03 4.78 -40.84
C SER A 215 9.70 4.75 -42.35
N THR A 216 10.09 5.80 -43.08
CA THR A 216 9.84 5.92 -44.54
C THR A 216 11.07 5.63 -45.40
N GLY A 217 12.24 5.52 -44.77
CA GLY A 217 13.52 5.33 -45.44
C GLY A 217 13.94 6.50 -46.35
N GLN A 218 13.60 7.73 -45.96
CA GLN A 218 13.87 8.94 -46.76
C GLN A 218 14.77 9.93 -46.02
N GLN A 219 15.69 10.57 -46.76
CA GLN A 219 16.49 11.68 -46.25
C GLN A 219 15.61 12.89 -45.93
N GLN A 220 15.87 13.56 -44.81
CA GLN A 220 15.20 14.80 -44.45
C GLN A 220 16.16 16.01 -44.50
N PRO A 221 15.64 17.22 -44.77
CA PRO A 221 16.44 18.43 -44.66
C PRO A 221 16.74 18.75 -43.19
N ALA A 222 17.98 19.16 -42.89
CA ALA A 222 18.31 19.74 -41.59
C ALA A 222 17.57 21.08 -41.40
N ILE A 223 17.09 21.31 -40.18
CA ILE A 223 16.32 22.49 -39.81
C ILE A 223 17.29 23.54 -39.25
N ILE A 224 17.44 24.68 -39.92
CA ILE A 224 18.33 25.75 -39.47
C ILE A 224 17.52 26.89 -38.88
N VAL A 225 17.66 27.11 -37.58
CA VAL A 225 16.98 28.17 -36.85
C VAL A 225 17.92 29.37 -36.72
N THR A 226 17.81 30.31 -37.65
CA THR A 226 18.65 31.52 -37.65
C THR A 226 18.20 32.56 -36.63
N ASP A 227 16.89 32.65 -36.38
CA ASP A 227 16.29 33.46 -35.32
C ASP A 227 15.90 32.54 -34.16
N LEU A 228 16.72 32.54 -33.11
CA LEU A 228 16.53 31.64 -31.98
C LEU A 228 15.23 31.91 -31.20
N SER A 229 14.59 33.08 -31.36
CA SER A 229 13.28 33.32 -30.74
C SER A 229 12.18 32.42 -31.31
N GLN A 230 12.41 31.83 -32.48
CA GLN A 230 11.51 30.89 -33.15
C GLN A 230 11.85 29.42 -32.84
N LEU A 231 12.86 29.14 -32.01
CA LEU A 231 13.34 27.77 -31.77
C LEU A 231 12.25 26.89 -31.17
N ALA A 232 11.56 27.36 -30.12
CA ALA A 232 10.46 26.64 -29.50
C ALA A 232 9.35 26.35 -30.51
N SER A 233 8.81 27.37 -31.19
CA SER A 233 7.75 27.16 -32.19
C SER A 233 8.18 26.28 -33.36
N THR A 234 9.46 26.27 -33.72
CA THR A 234 9.99 25.39 -34.77
C THR A 234 9.99 23.94 -34.30
N LEU A 235 10.44 23.68 -33.07
CA LEU A 235 10.41 22.35 -32.46
C LEU A 235 8.97 21.86 -32.27
N SER A 236 8.09 22.68 -31.70
CA SER A 236 6.66 22.37 -31.55
C SER A 236 6.01 22.06 -32.91
N GLY A 237 6.36 22.80 -33.97
CA GLY A 237 5.86 22.53 -35.33
C GLY A 237 6.34 21.21 -35.95
N THR A 238 7.34 20.54 -35.36
CA THR A 238 7.76 19.19 -35.76
C THR A 238 7.07 18.09 -34.98
N VAL A 239 6.42 18.41 -33.85
CA VAL A 239 5.52 17.50 -33.13
C VAL A 239 4.34 17.28 -34.06
N GLN A 240 4.19 16.04 -34.52
CA GLN A 240 3.24 15.71 -35.56
C GLN A 240 2.57 14.37 -35.30
N VAL A 241 1.25 14.39 -35.23
CA VAL A 241 0.45 13.66 -36.23
C VAL A 241 -0.56 14.62 -36.88
N PRO A 242 -0.18 15.46 -37.85
CA PRO A 242 -1.17 16.10 -38.66
C PRO A 242 -1.62 15.13 -39.73
N THR A 243 -2.92 15.17 -39.94
CA THR A 243 -3.51 14.59 -41.14
C THR A 243 -2.95 15.35 -42.34
N ILE A 244 -2.12 14.69 -43.14
CA ILE A 244 -1.56 15.21 -44.38
C ILE A 244 -2.40 14.76 -45.58
N GLY A 245 -2.46 15.60 -46.60
CA GLY A 245 -3.10 15.27 -47.87
C GLY A 245 -2.76 16.32 -48.93
N ASN A 246 -3.47 16.31 -50.04
CA ASN A 246 -3.25 17.25 -51.13
C ASN A 246 -4.57 17.69 -51.79
N LEU A 247 -4.84 19.00 -51.72
CA LEU A 247 -6.07 19.62 -52.24
C LEU A 247 -6.20 19.60 -53.77
N LEU A 248 -5.12 19.29 -54.50
CA LEU A 248 -5.12 19.25 -55.96
C LEU A 248 -5.17 17.80 -56.45
N THR A 249 -4.28 16.94 -55.95
CA THR A 249 -4.20 15.55 -56.43
C THR A 249 -5.31 14.68 -55.88
N ASP A 250 -5.65 14.82 -54.59
CA ASP A 250 -6.61 13.92 -53.94
C ASP A 250 -8.04 14.27 -54.34
N ALA A 251 -8.28 15.56 -54.64
CA ALA A 251 -9.55 16.05 -55.17
C ALA A 251 -9.70 15.83 -56.69
N GLY A 252 -8.70 15.22 -57.34
CA GLY A 252 -8.73 14.90 -58.77
C GLY A 252 -8.79 16.12 -59.69
N VAL A 253 -8.12 17.21 -59.31
CA VAL A 253 -8.15 18.47 -60.06
C VAL A 253 -7.41 18.33 -61.40
N GLU A 254 -8.10 18.64 -62.49
CA GLU A 254 -7.52 18.82 -63.82
C GLU A 254 -7.75 20.26 -64.29
N PHE A 255 -6.67 20.97 -64.60
CA PHE A 255 -6.67 22.38 -65.01
C PHE A 255 -6.80 22.57 -66.53
N GLY A 256 -7.36 21.61 -67.26
CA GLY A 256 -7.50 21.74 -68.71
C GLY A 256 -6.18 21.77 -69.49
N ALA A 257 -6.24 22.31 -70.71
CA ALA A 257 -5.18 22.32 -71.70
C ALA A 257 -4.16 23.46 -71.52
N ASP A 258 -4.54 24.55 -70.87
CA ASP A 258 -3.69 25.70 -70.54
C ASP A 258 -2.88 25.47 -69.24
N GLY A 259 -3.37 24.58 -68.38
CA GLY A 259 -2.69 24.14 -67.17
C GLY A 259 -2.86 25.11 -66.02
N PRO A 260 -2.25 24.82 -64.86
CA PRO A 260 -2.50 25.59 -63.65
C PRO A 260 -1.96 27.02 -63.72
N ALA A 261 -2.58 27.93 -62.96
CA ALA A 261 -2.00 29.23 -62.66
C ALA A 261 -0.62 29.09 -61.98
N ALA A 262 0.15 30.19 -61.97
CA ALA A 262 1.42 30.26 -61.22
C ALA A 262 1.25 29.94 -59.71
N LEU A 263 0.08 30.21 -59.16
CA LEU A 263 -0.40 29.68 -57.88
C LEU A 263 -1.77 29.04 -58.12
N PRO A 264 -1.84 27.71 -58.24
CA PRO A 264 -3.08 27.02 -58.55
C PRO A 264 -4.17 27.23 -57.49
N ILE A 265 -3.80 27.40 -56.21
CA ILE A 265 -4.75 27.73 -55.13
C ILE A 265 -4.63 29.23 -54.81
N THR A 266 -5.74 29.95 -54.88
CA THR A 266 -5.76 31.43 -54.75
C THR A 266 -6.31 31.95 -53.43
N SER A 267 -7.18 31.17 -52.78
CA SER A 267 -7.73 31.51 -51.46
C SER A 267 -8.20 30.26 -50.72
N ILE A 268 -8.16 30.31 -49.39
CA ILE A 268 -8.82 29.38 -48.48
C ILE A 268 -9.85 30.17 -47.66
N SER A 269 -11.07 29.67 -47.47
CA SER A 269 -12.02 30.20 -46.49
C SER A 269 -12.33 29.16 -45.42
N HIS A 270 -12.48 29.63 -44.19
CA HIS A 270 -12.65 28.80 -43.00
C HIS A 270 -13.47 29.54 -41.93
N ASP A 271 -14.32 28.82 -41.22
CA ASP A 271 -15.09 29.29 -40.07
C ASP A 271 -14.23 29.26 -38.80
N ALA A 272 -13.67 30.42 -38.45
CA ALA A 272 -12.72 30.55 -37.35
C ALA A 272 -13.37 30.45 -35.94
N ASP A 273 -14.70 30.49 -35.81
CA ASP A 273 -15.38 30.45 -34.50
C ASP A 273 -16.29 29.22 -34.29
N GLY A 274 -16.36 28.33 -35.29
CA GLY A 274 -17.10 27.07 -35.23
C GLY A 274 -18.62 27.24 -35.20
N ASN A 275 -19.11 28.46 -35.46
CA ASN A 275 -20.53 28.76 -35.54
C ASN A 275 -20.96 28.90 -37.00
N PRO A 276 -21.74 27.95 -37.57
CA PRO A 276 -22.14 27.99 -38.97
C PRO A 276 -23.05 29.18 -39.36
N ALA A 277 -23.44 30.02 -38.40
CA ALA A 277 -24.14 31.28 -38.63
C ALA A 277 -23.21 32.48 -38.89
N THR A 278 -21.90 32.37 -38.65
CA THR A 278 -20.91 33.43 -38.92
C THR A 278 -20.32 33.25 -40.32
N PRO A 279 -19.97 34.34 -41.04
CA PRO A 279 -19.34 34.22 -42.36
C PRO A 279 -17.88 33.76 -42.25
N ASP A 280 -17.48 32.78 -43.09
CA ASP A 280 -16.09 32.35 -43.22
C ASP A 280 -15.11 33.52 -43.38
N VAL A 281 -13.96 33.41 -42.74
CA VAL A 281 -12.80 34.28 -42.98
C VAL A 281 -12.07 33.80 -44.23
N VAL A 282 -11.75 34.72 -45.15
CA VAL A 282 -11.02 34.40 -46.40
C VAL A 282 -9.54 34.74 -46.25
N TYR A 283 -8.69 33.73 -46.40
CA TYR A 283 -7.24 33.78 -46.34
C TYR A 283 -6.65 33.73 -47.75
N THR A 284 -5.70 34.63 -48.02
CA THR A 284 -5.02 34.76 -49.32
C THR A 284 -3.52 35.01 -49.09
N THR A 285 -2.74 35.22 -50.15
CA THR A 285 -1.33 35.61 -50.05
C THR A 285 -1.09 36.95 -49.32
N ALA A 286 -2.15 37.71 -49.01
CA ALA A 286 -2.07 38.93 -48.19
C ALA A 286 -2.16 38.66 -46.68
N TYR A 287 -2.50 37.43 -46.26
CA TYR A 287 -2.56 37.05 -44.86
C TYR A 287 -1.14 36.93 -44.26
N SER A 288 -0.99 37.29 -42.98
CA SER A 288 0.32 37.28 -42.30
C SER A 288 0.94 35.89 -42.15
N GLY A 289 0.12 34.84 -42.19
CA GLY A 289 0.56 33.44 -42.17
C GLY A 289 1.03 32.88 -43.52
N TYR A 290 1.15 33.70 -44.58
CA TYR A 290 1.67 33.26 -45.89
C TYR A 290 3.18 33.50 -46.02
N ASN A 291 3.92 32.45 -46.38
CA ASN A 291 5.35 32.50 -46.70
C ASN A 291 5.57 32.48 -48.21
N ALA A 292 6.03 33.60 -48.78
CA ALA A 292 6.23 33.75 -50.22
C ALA A 292 7.39 32.92 -50.82
N ILE A 293 8.30 32.38 -49.99
CA ILE A 293 9.42 31.54 -50.46
C ILE A 293 8.95 30.09 -50.58
N THR A 294 8.24 29.58 -49.58
CA THR A 294 7.76 28.19 -49.54
C THR A 294 6.39 28.01 -50.18
N HIS A 295 5.67 29.12 -50.42
CA HIS A 295 4.28 29.18 -50.87
C HIS A 295 3.28 28.55 -49.89
N VAL A 296 3.68 28.41 -48.62
CA VAL A 296 2.82 27.84 -47.56
C VAL A 296 1.98 28.94 -46.90
N LEU A 297 0.68 28.69 -46.79
CA LEU A 297 -0.29 29.47 -46.04
C LEU A 297 -0.69 28.69 -44.78
N THR A 298 -0.42 29.23 -43.60
CA THR A 298 -0.78 28.64 -42.31
C THR A 298 -1.89 29.47 -41.65
N ILE A 299 -2.97 28.82 -41.23
CA ILE A 299 -4.13 29.43 -40.57
C ILE A 299 -4.48 28.65 -39.29
N PRO A 300 -5.02 29.33 -38.26
CA PRO A 300 -5.48 28.65 -37.04
C PRO A 300 -6.73 27.80 -37.33
N THR A 301 -6.90 26.71 -36.58
CA THR A 301 -8.11 25.86 -36.58
C THR A 301 -9.00 26.18 -35.38
N HIS A 302 -10.23 25.71 -35.41
CA HIS A 302 -11.18 25.80 -34.31
C HIS A 302 -10.69 25.06 -33.05
N GLY A 303 -10.14 23.84 -33.22
CA GLY A 303 -9.53 23.03 -32.15
C GLY A 303 -8.14 23.52 -31.70
N GLY A 304 -7.87 24.83 -31.78
CA GLY A 304 -6.63 25.48 -31.30
C GLY A 304 -5.36 25.22 -32.12
N GLY A 305 -5.35 24.22 -32.99
CA GLY A 305 -4.22 23.84 -33.82
C GLY A 305 -4.06 24.68 -35.10
N THR A 306 -3.42 24.09 -36.11
CA THR A 306 -3.10 24.78 -37.35
C THR A 306 -3.41 23.96 -38.60
N PHE A 307 -3.94 24.63 -39.62
CA PHE A 307 -4.02 24.12 -40.98
C PHE A 307 -2.99 24.86 -41.84
N SER A 308 -2.04 24.12 -42.41
CA SER A 308 -1.03 24.64 -43.32
C SER A 308 -1.21 24.04 -44.71
N VAL A 309 -1.23 24.87 -45.75
CA VAL A 309 -1.35 24.41 -47.14
C VAL A 309 -0.35 25.11 -48.05
N ASN A 310 0.32 24.35 -48.91
CA ASN A 310 1.16 24.87 -49.96
C ASN A 310 0.30 25.25 -51.18
N LEU A 311 0.18 26.56 -51.44
CA LEU A 311 -0.68 27.09 -52.51
C LEU A 311 -0.19 26.75 -53.93
N LEU A 312 1.07 26.33 -54.07
CA LEU A 312 1.66 25.90 -55.33
C LEU A 312 1.43 24.41 -55.62
N THR A 313 1.56 23.55 -54.61
CA THR A 313 1.55 22.08 -54.78
C THR A 313 0.28 21.41 -54.30
N GLY A 314 -0.56 22.11 -53.53
CA GLY A 314 -1.78 21.57 -52.93
C GLY A 314 -1.55 20.77 -51.65
N ALA A 315 -0.30 20.43 -51.30
CA ALA A 315 0.01 19.66 -50.11
C ALA A 315 -0.40 20.42 -48.84
N TYR A 316 -1.15 19.77 -47.94
CA TYR A 316 -1.59 20.34 -46.68
C TYR A 316 -1.23 19.46 -45.48
N SER A 317 -1.19 20.07 -44.31
CA SER A 317 -1.10 19.44 -42.99
C SER A 317 -2.10 20.08 -42.04
N TYR A 318 -2.87 19.28 -41.33
CA TYR A 318 -3.86 19.72 -40.34
C TYR A 318 -3.53 19.17 -38.96
N SER A 319 -3.39 20.04 -37.97
CA SER A 319 -3.08 19.70 -36.57
C SER A 319 -4.20 20.19 -35.66
N LEU A 320 -4.45 19.42 -34.59
CA LEU A 320 -5.24 19.80 -33.43
C LEU A 320 -4.28 20.22 -32.31
N SER A 321 -4.69 21.16 -31.46
CA SER A 321 -3.93 21.50 -30.24
C SER A 321 -4.78 21.39 -28.98
N LEU A 322 -6.00 20.91 -29.12
CA LEU A 322 -6.98 20.76 -28.06
C LEU A 322 -7.65 19.40 -28.24
N ASP A 323 -7.79 18.73 -27.12
CA ASP A 323 -8.76 17.67 -26.84
C ASP A 323 -10.19 18.24 -27.00
N VAL A 324 -11.09 17.43 -27.56
CA VAL A 324 -12.38 17.87 -28.12
C VAL A 324 -13.54 17.11 -27.49
N ALA A 325 -14.26 17.75 -26.56
CA ALA A 325 -15.36 17.15 -25.79
C ALA A 325 -16.56 16.57 -26.57
N ASN A 326 -16.60 16.68 -27.91
CA ASN A 326 -17.61 16.07 -28.77
C ASN A 326 -17.08 15.99 -30.22
N ASP A 327 -17.52 14.97 -30.97
CA ASP A 327 -17.41 14.90 -32.44
C ASP A 327 -17.76 16.23 -33.11
N TYR A 328 -16.86 16.76 -33.94
CA TYR A 328 -17.13 17.95 -34.73
C TYR A 328 -16.51 17.88 -36.13
N THR A 329 -17.02 18.70 -37.05
CA THR A 329 -16.52 18.78 -38.43
C THR A 329 -16.10 20.20 -38.75
N GLU A 330 -14.86 20.36 -39.18
CA GLU A 330 -14.29 21.63 -39.61
C GLU A 330 -14.19 21.66 -41.14
N THR A 331 -14.79 22.67 -41.78
CA THR A 331 -14.85 22.79 -43.25
C THR A 331 -13.92 23.90 -43.76
N PHE A 332 -13.01 23.54 -44.66
CA PHE A 332 -12.14 24.45 -45.40
C PHE A 332 -12.59 24.49 -46.87
N ARG A 333 -12.82 25.69 -47.41
CA ARG A 333 -13.17 25.88 -48.83
C ARG A 333 -12.01 26.53 -49.56
N TYR A 334 -11.57 25.95 -50.66
CA TYR A 334 -10.41 26.45 -51.41
C TYR A 334 -10.79 26.81 -52.84
N THR A 335 -10.21 27.88 -53.37
CA THR A 335 -10.45 28.34 -54.75
C THR A 335 -9.25 28.02 -55.62
N ILE A 336 -9.45 27.21 -56.65
CA ILE A 336 -8.45 26.90 -57.66
C ILE A 336 -8.58 27.80 -58.89
N ARG A 337 -7.47 27.99 -59.62
CA ARG A 337 -7.41 28.79 -60.86
C ARG A 337 -6.44 28.20 -61.89
N ASP A 338 -6.81 28.23 -63.16
CA ASP A 338 -5.94 27.92 -64.31
C ASP A 338 -5.18 29.17 -64.84
N ALA A 339 -4.48 29.02 -65.96
CA ALA A 339 -3.55 30.02 -66.46
C ALA A 339 -4.25 31.23 -67.11
N ASP A 340 -5.45 31.06 -67.67
CA ASP A 340 -6.23 32.15 -68.28
C ASP A 340 -7.26 32.80 -67.34
N GLY A 341 -7.54 32.17 -66.20
CA GLY A 341 -8.11 32.81 -65.02
C GLY A 341 -9.48 32.31 -64.60
N ASP A 342 -9.96 31.21 -65.18
CA ASP A 342 -11.16 30.53 -64.72
C ASP A 342 -10.95 29.90 -63.34
N VAL A 343 -12.04 29.83 -62.57
CA VAL A 343 -11.98 29.44 -61.16
C VAL A 343 -13.03 28.39 -60.82
N LYS A 344 -12.64 27.47 -59.94
CA LYS A 344 -13.55 26.54 -59.26
C LYS A 344 -13.25 26.51 -57.77
N THR A 345 -14.23 26.07 -56.99
CA THR A 345 -14.09 25.94 -55.53
C THR A 345 -14.18 24.48 -55.14
N GLY A 346 -13.27 24.00 -54.31
CA GLY A 346 -13.34 22.69 -53.67
C GLY A 346 -13.58 22.81 -52.16
N VAL A 347 -13.95 21.68 -51.54
CA VAL A 347 -14.23 21.59 -50.11
C VAL A 347 -13.36 20.48 -49.50
N LEU A 348 -12.78 20.76 -48.33
CA LEU A 348 -12.14 19.79 -47.45
C LEU A 348 -12.87 19.83 -46.10
N ASN A 349 -13.44 18.71 -45.69
CA ASN A 349 -14.02 18.51 -44.37
C ASN A 349 -13.05 17.67 -43.53
N MET A 350 -12.62 18.22 -42.40
CA MET A 350 -11.94 17.48 -41.34
C MET A 350 -12.98 17.03 -40.33
N ILE A 351 -13.18 15.73 -40.23
CA ILE A 351 -14.14 15.12 -39.31
C ILE A 351 -13.33 14.63 -38.12
N THR A 352 -13.34 15.38 -37.03
CA THR A 352 -12.70 14.97 -35.78
C THR A 352 -13.68 14.13 -34.99
N THR A 353 -13.27 12.92 -34.63
CA THR A 353 -14.03 12.06 -33.72
C THR A 353 -13.41 12.10 -32.33
N ASP A 354 -14.25 12.37 -31.35
CA ASP A 354 -13.96 12.23 -29.92
C ASP A 354 -13.75 10.74 -29.61
N SER A 355 -12.66 10.43 -28.92
CA SER A 355 -12.26 9.06 -28.61
C SER A 355 -12.00 8.81 -27.13
N SER A 356 -12.16 9.83 -26.26
CA SER A 356 -11.82 9.80 -24.85
C SER A 356 -13.00 9.45 -23.94
N ASP A 357 -13.74 8.37 -24.24
CA ASP A 357 -14.79 7.88 -23.33
C ASP A 357 -14.20 7.36 -22.01
N VAL A 358 -14.42 8.06 -20.88
CA VAL A 358 -14.22 7.45 -19.56
C VAL A 358 -15.30 6.40 -19.28
N VAL A 359 -14.89 5.20 -18.86
CA VAL A 359 -15.82 4.12 -18.51
C VAL A 359 -15.64 3.71 -17.06
N ALA A 360 -16.71 3.81 -16.26
CA ALA A 360 -16.79 3.33 -14.89
C ALA A 360 -17.61 2.02 -14.86
N TYR A 361 -17.15 1.02 -14.10
CA TYR A 361 -17.83 -0.28 -14.02
C TYR A 361 -18.49 -0.48 -12.67
N ASP A 362 -19.69 -1.06 -12.63
CA ASP A 362 -20.29 -1.48 -11.36
C ASP A 362 -19.38 -2.54 -10.67
N ASN A 363 -19.21 -2.41 -9.35
CA ASN A 363 -18.43 -3.34 -8.54
C ASN A 363 -19.27 -3.90 -7.38
N GLY A 364 -18.91 -5.09 -6.93
CA GLY A 364 -19.62 -5.81 -5.88
C GLY A 364 -18.65 -6.45 -4.89
N ASN A 365 -18.97 -6.36 -3.60
CA ASN A 365 -18.20 -7.06 -2.57
C ASN A 365 -19.11 -7.51 -1.41
N GLU A 366 -18.56 -8.22 -0.45
CA GLU A 366 -19.27 -8.75 0.70
C GLU A 366 -18.51 -8.44 2.00
N ALA A 367 -19.20 -7.83 2.96
CA ALA A 367 -18.73 -7.63 4.32
C ALA A 367 -19.48 -8.60 5.26
N LEU A 368 -18.83 -9.01 6.35
CA LEU A 368 -19.39 -10.01 7.25
C LEU A 368 -19.79 -9.41 8.59
N VAL A 369 -20.94 -9.85 9.11
CA VAL A 369 -21.39 -9.62 10.48
C VAL A 369 -21.82 -10.96 11.05
N TYR A 370 -21.13 -11.44 12.08
CA TYR A 370 -21.37 -12.77 12.65
C TYR A 370 -21.14 -12.81 14.16
N GLU A 371 -21.70 -13.83 14.81
CA GLU A 371 -21.55 -14.06 16.24
C GLU A 371 -20.33 -14.96 16.50
N ILE A 372 -19.44 -14.52 17.40
CA ILE A 372 -18.36 -15.35 17.93
C ILE A 372 -18.65 -15.68 19.41
N PRO A 373 -18.51 -16.96 19.83
CA PRO A 373 -18.50 -17.31 21.23
C PRO A 373 -17.19 -16.80 21.84
N VAL A 374 -17.29 -15.93 22.84
CA VAL A 374 -16.16 -15.49 23.66
C VAL A 374 -16.17 -16.33 24.93
N PRO A 375 -15.17 -17.21 25.16
CA PRO A 375 -15.05 -17.96 26.40
C PRO A 375 -15.01 -17.02 27.61
N GLY A 376 -15.55 -17.48 28.73
CA GLY A 376 -15.57 -16.66 29.95
C GLY A 376 -14.20 -16.65 30.61
N VAL A 377 -13.69 -15.46 30.96
CA VAL A 377 -12.42 -15.31 31.67
C VAL A 377 -12.49 -15.98 33.05
N THR A 378 -11.44 -16.73 33.41
CA THR A 378 -11.28 -17.30 34.75
C THR A 378 -10.59 -16.30 35.68
N SER A 379 -11.27 -15.94 36.76
CA SER A 379 -10.73 -15.08 37.81
C SER A 379 -10.49 -15.89 39.08
N SER A 380 -9.27 -15.80 39.62
CA SER A 380 -8.85 -16.58 40.79
C SER A 380 -8.83 -15.70 42.05
N THR A 381 -9.57 -16.11 43.09
CA THR A 381 -9.58 -15.47 44.41
C THR A 381 -8.73 -16.28 45.38
N MET A 382 -7.64 -15.70 45.87
CA MET A 382 -6.82 -16.34 46.92
C MET A 382 -7.61 -16.39 48.23
N LEU A 383 -7.84 -17.61 48.73
CA LEU A 383 -8.44 -17.83 50.05
C LEU A 383 -7.35 -17.90 51.12
N ALA A 384 -6.29 -18.69 50.92
CA ALA A 384 -5.13 -18.77 51.81
C ALA A 384 -3.81 -18.85 51.04
N ASP A 385 -2.89 -17.96 51.38
CA ASP A 385 -1.47 -17.98 51.03
C ASP A 385 -0.67 -17.96 52.34
N PHE A 386 0.17 -18.97 52.55
CA PHE A 386 0.94 -19.11 53.79
C PHE A 386 2.34 -18.48 53.71
N GLN A 387 2.74 -17.90 52.57
CA GLN A 387 4.04 -17.26 52.37
C GLN A 387 4.13 -15.87 52.98
N THR A 388 3.01 -15.13 53.01
CA THR A 388 2.97 -13.72 53.41
C THR A 388 2.33 -13.47 54.79
N THR A 389 2.08 -14.53 55.58
CA THR A 389 1.22 -14.45 56.77
C THR A 389 1.70 -13.44 57.83
N THR A 390 1.08 -12.27 57.83
CA THR A 390 0.85 -11.49 59.05
C THR A 390 -0.63 -11.09 59.09
N ASN A 391 -1.35 -11.50 60.13
CA ASN A 391 -2.64 -10.89 60.44
C ASN A 391 -2.68 -10.49 61.91
N GLY A 392 -3.10 -9.25 62.17
CA GLY A 392 -3.28 -8.72 63.51
C GLY A 392 -4.68 -9.01 64.05
N SER A 393 -4.85 -8.99 65.37
CA SER A 393 -6.18 -9.14 65.99
C SER A 393 -7.05 -7.88 65.79
N GLY A 394 -8.30 -8.01 65.31
CA GLY A 394 -9.25 -6.89 65.24
C GLY A 394 -10.32 -7.00 64.14
N ALA A 395 -11.02 -5.89 63.85
CA ALA A 395 -11.89 -5.77 62.68
C ALA A 395 -11.02 -5.83 61.41
N GLY A 396 -11.24 -6.84 60.55
CA GLY A 396 -10.34 -7.18 59.43
C GLY A 396 -9.70 -8.58 59.53
N TYR A 397 -10.09 -9.37 60.54
CA TYR A 397 -9.69 -10.76 60.69
C TYR A 397 -10.05 -11.62 59.46
N ASN A 398 -9.06 -12.32 58.91
CA ASN A 398 -9.23 -13.29 57.82
C ASN A 398 -9.20 -14.71 58.39
N PRO A 399 -10.30 -15.49 58.31
CA PRO A 399 -10.37 -16.84 58.88
C PRO A 399 -9.42 -17.85 58.21
N TRP A 400 -8.94 -17.54 57.00
CA TRP A 400 -8.04 -18.39 56.24
C TRP A 400 -6.57 -18.24 56.63
N VAL A 401 -6.20 -17.25 57.45
CA VAL A 401 -4.86 -17.17 58.05
C VAL A 401 -4.77 -18.12 59.24
N TYR A 402 -3.80 -19.04 59.24
CA TYR A 402 -3.61 -20.02 60.32
C TYR A 402 -2.86 -19.40 61.53
N ASP A 403 -3.56 -19.15 62.65
CA ASP A 403 -3.02 -18.52 63.86
C ASP A 403 -3.41 -19.28 65.13
N THR A 404 -2.38 -19.67 65.90
CA THR A 404 -2.48 -20.43 67.14
C THR A 404 -2.23 -19.57 68.40
N SER A 405 -2.03 -18.25 68.25
CA SER A 405 -1.68 -17.35 69.34
C SER A 405 -2.90 -16.69 70.02
N GLY A 406 -3.06 -16.89 71.34
CA GLY A 406 -3.98 -16.09 72.18
C GLY A 406 -5.47 -16.46 72.14
N GLY A 407 -6.33 -15.57 72.65
CA GLY A 407 -7.75 -15.85 72.95
C GLY A 407 -8.74 -15.74 71.78
N ASN A 408 -8.29 -15.29 70.60
CA ASN A 408 -9.10 -15.13 69.38
C ASN A 408 -8.49 -15.91 68.19
N THR A 409 -8.13 -17.19 68.40
CA THR A 409 -7.48 -18.03 67.37
C THR A 409 -8.36 -18.27 66.13
N SER A 410 -7.74 -18.40 64.95
CA SER A 410 -8.38 -18.93 63.73
C SER A 410 -8.35 -20.44 63.62
N VAL A 411 -7.73 -21.10 64.59
CA VAL A 411 -7.70 -22.55 64.69
C VAL A 411 -8.49 -23.03 65.90
N ILE A 412 -9.29 -24.06 65.70
CA ILE A 412 -10.02 -24.80 66.73
C ILE A 412 -9.39 -26.19 66.85
N ASP A 413 -8.97 -26.54 68.06
CA ASP A 413 -8.52 -27.88 68.41
C ASP A 413 -9.72 -28.79 68.72
N LEU A 414 -9.87 -29.91 68.00
CA LEU A 414 -10.92 -30.91 68.26
C LEU A 414 -10.56 -31.95 69.32
N GLY A 415 -9.32 -31.99 69.78
CA GLY A 415 -8.81 -33.12 70.52
C GLY A 415 -8.79 -34.40 69.67
N GLY A 416 -8.91 -35.55 70.33
CA GLY A 416 -9.10 -36.85 69.69
C GLY A 416 -10.52 -37.13 69.15
N SER A 417 -11.32 -36.08 68.89
CA SER A 417 -12.69 -36.22 68.36
C SER A 417 -12.70 -36.22 66.84
N THR A 418 -13.62 -36.97 66.21
CA THR A 418 -13.73 -37.03 64.75
C THR A 418 -14.33 -35.76 64.15
N ILE A 419 -13.88 -35.39 62.95
CA ILE A 419 -14.40 -34.22 62.22
C ILE A 419 -15.92 -34.25 61.95
N ALA A 420 -16.55 -35.44 61.90
CA ALA A 420 -18.00 -35.58 61.73
C ALA A 420 -18.84 -34.81 62.77
N SER A 421 -18.35 -34.65 64.01
CA SER A 421 -19.02 -33.83 65.04
C SER A 421 -18.65 -32.35 65.00
N ALA A 422 -17.50 -32.00 64.42
CA ALA A 422 -16.96 -30.64 64.41
C ALA A 422 -17.59 -29.73 63.36
N ILE A 423 -17.98 -30.36 62.25
CA ILE A 423 -18.58 -29.80 61.06
C ILE A 423 -19.88 -29.00 61.35
N VAL A 424 -20.61 -29.30 62.43
CA VAL A 424 -21.95 -28.71 62.70
C VAL A 424 -21.92 -27.51 63.66
N THR A 425 -20.90 -27.37 64.52
CA THR A 425 -20.98 -26.49 65.70
C THR A 425 -19.92 -25.39 65.78
N ASN A 426 -18.97 -25.38 64.84
CA ASN A 426 -17.81 -24.49 64.88
C ASN A 426 -17.79 -23.62 63.62
N GLY A 427 -17.76 -22.29 63.80
CA GLY A 427 -17.88 -21.28 62.73
C GLY A 427 -16.77 -21.31 61.66
N ASP A 428 -16.50 -20.19 61.01
CA ASP A 428 -15.55 -20.12 59.89
C ASP A 428 -14.12 -20.00 60.40
N LYS A 429 -13.56 -21.13 60.85
CA LYS A 429 -12.20 -21.24 61.39
C LYS A 429 -11.59 -22.54 60.90
N TRP A 430 -10.26 -22.58 60.85
CA TRP A 430 -9.53 -23.84 60.70
C TRP A 430 -9.87 -24.75 61.86
N ILE A 431 -10.08 -26.03 61.58
CA ILE A 431 -10.35 -27.03 62.60
C ILE A 431 -9.29 -28.11 62.45
N VAL A 432 -8.50 -28.35 63.49
CA VAL A 432 -7.38 -29.30 63.46
C VAL A 432 -7.51 -30.27 64.63
N SER A 433 -7.23 -31.55 64.40
CA SER A 433 -7.16 -32.54 65.47
C SER A 433 -5.86 -32.39 66.27
N THR A 434 -5.88 -32.81 67.54
CA THR A 434 -4.65 -33.03 68.32
C THR A 434 -4.57 -34.48 68.74
N GLN A 435 -3.63 -35.19 68.14
CA GLN A 435 -3.37 -36.59 68.45
C GLN A 435 -2.23 -36.73 69.48
N ASN A 436 -1.37 -35.71 69.64
CA ASN A 436 -0.17 -35.74 70.48
C ASN A 436 -0.24 -34.94 71.79
N GLY A 437 -1.41 -34.39 72.13
CA GLY A 437 -1.66 -33.74 73.42
C GLY A 437 -2.74 -32.66 73.34
N SER A 438 -3.48 -32.43 74.43
CA SER A 438 -4.60 -31.48 74.43
C SER A 438 -4.15 -30.01 74.50
N GLY A 439 -4.65 -29.15 73.61
CA GLY A 439 -4.52 -27.69 73.70
C GLY A 439 -3.81 -27.04 72.50
N LEU A 440 -4.11 -25.75 72.29
CA LEU A 440 -3.70 -24.95 71.12
C LEU A 440 -2.18 -24.86 70.86
N SER A 441 -1.33 -25.19 71.83
CA SER A 441 0.14 -25.17 71.68
C SER A 441 0.73 -26.44 71.07
N ASN A 442 -0.06 -27.51 70.92
CA ASN A 442 0.39 -28.83 70.49
C ASN A 442 -0.40 -29.35 69.27
N LEU A 443 -0.87 -28.45 68.43
CA LEU A 443 -1.58 -28.80 67.19
C LEU A 443 -0.65 -29.54 66.23
N ASP A 444 -1.16 -30.58 65.60
CA ASP A 444 -0.43 -31.34 64.58
C ASP A 444 -0.37 -30.59 63.22
N GLY A 445 -1.02 -29.42 63.15
CA GLY A 445 -0.91 -28.44 62.06
C GLY A 445 -0.10 -27.21 62.47
N THR A 446 0.87 -26.82 61.64
CA THR A 446 1.73 -25.64 61.86
C THR A 446 2.06 -24.96 60.54
N VAL A 447 2.23 -23.64 60.51
CA VAL A 447 2.83 -22.96 59.33
C VAL A 447 4.35 -22.97 59.47
N SER A 448 5.05 -23.51 58.49
CA SER A 448 6.52 -23.59 58.49
C SER A 448 7.04 -23.54 57.06
N GLY A 449 8.08 -22.72 56.83
CA GLY A 449 8.68 -22.60 55.50
C GLY A 449 7.72 -22.04 54.45
N SER A 450 6.81 -21.16 54.86
CA SER A 450 5.79 -20.53 53.99
C SER A 450 4.63 -21.44 53.55
N GLU A 451 4.50 -22.63 54.13
CA GLU A 451 3.42 -23.57 53.83
C GLU A 451 2.72 -24.05 55.12
N LEU A 452 1.44 -24.41 55.01
CA LEU A 452 0.72 -25.09 56.09
C LEU A 452 1.08 -26.57 56.11
N ARG A 453 1.75 -26.99 57.18
CA ARG A 453 2.23 -28.35 57.40
C ARG A 453 1.31 -29.10 58.36
N LEU A 454 0.82 -30.26 57.94
CA LEU A 454 0.20 -31.28 58.78
C LEU A 454 1.17 -32.45 59.00
N VAL A 455 1.33 -32.89 60.25
CA VAL A 455 2.26 -33.98 60.60
C VAL A 455 1.58 -34.99 61.51
N ASP A 456 1.51 -36.24 61.07
CA ASP A 456 1.17 -37.35 61.96
C ASP A 456 2.43 -38.02 62.50
N ASN A 457 2.67 -37.88 63.81
CA ASN A 457 3.88 -38.37 64.50
C ASN A 457 3.61 -39.22 65.75
N ASN A 458 2.37 -39.69 65.91
CA ASN A 458 2.01 -40.48 67.10
C ASN A 458 2.46 -41.96 67.00
N GLY A 459 2.90 -42.42 65.83
CA GLY A 459 3.41 -43.77 65.58
C GLY A 459 2.36 -44.88 65.63
N SER A 460 1.06 -44.54 65.62
CA SER A 460 -0.07 -45.46 65.68
C SER A 460 -0.70 -45.64 64.31
N SER A 461 -0.89 -46.91 63.90
CA SER A 461 -1.62 -47.26 62.67
C SER A 461 -3.13 -46.94 62.72
N SER A 462 -3.64 -46.40 63.84
CA SER A 462 -5.05 -46.05 64.03
C SER A 462 -5.20 -44.64 64.57
N GLY A 463 -6.07 -43.86 63.92
CA GLY A 463 -6.21 -42.42 64.13
C GLY A 463 -5.12 -41.68 63.36
N GLY A 464 -5.50 -40.69 62.57
CA GLY A 464 -4.56 -39.81 61.87
C GLY A 464 -4.92 -38.36 62.14
N VAL A 465 -4.00 -37.47 61.82
CA VAL A 465 -4.19 -36.04 61.90
C VAL A 465 -5.21 -35.60 60.86
N GLN A 466 -6.11 -34.74 61.28
CA GLN A 466 -7.25 -34.29 60.51
C GLN A 466 -7.32 -32.76 60.54
N MET A 467 -7.68 -32.18 59.41
CA MET A 467 -7.89 -30.75 59.26
C MET A 467 -9.15 -30.48 58.43
N LEU A 468 -9.94 -29.51 58.85
CA LEU A 468 -11.01 -28.91 58.05
C LEU A 468 -10.69 -27.44 57.82
N THR A 469 -10.80 -27.00 56.58
CA THR A 469 -10.66 -25.58 56.24
C THR A 469 -11.78 -24.74 56.86
N PRO A 470 -11.60 -23.41 56.96
CA PRO A 470 -12.72 -22.49 57.05
C PRO A 470 -13.68 -22.71 55.88
N GLU A 471 -14.86 -22.12 56.03
CA GLU A 471 -15.84 -22.11 54.97
C GLU A 471 -15.46 -21.16 53.85
N PHE A 472 -15.79 -21.56 52.62
CA PHE A 472 -15.87 -20.66 51.48
C PHE A 472 -17.23 -20.81 50.79
N VAL A 473 -17.63 -19.76 50.09
CA VAL A 473 -18.87 -19.71 49.31
C VAL A 473 -18.50 -19.54 47.86
N THR A 474 -19.06 -20.38 46.99
CA THR A 474 -18.87 -20.28 45.54
C THR A 474 -19.63 -19.08 44.98
N SER A 475 -19.15 -18.56 43.85
CA SER A 475 -19.81 -17.44 43.17
C SER A 475 -21.26 -17.79 42.78
N ALA A 476 -22.13 -16.78 42.74
CA ALA A 476 -23.50 -16.93 42.23
C ALA A 476 -23.56 -16.95 40.70
N THR A 477 -22.48 -16.53 40.03
CA THR A 477 -22.36 -16.41 38.57
C THR A 477 -21.05 -17.03 38.10
N GLY A 478 -21.06 -17.69 36.94
CA GLY A 478 -19.90 -18.41 36.42
C GLY A 478 -19.74 -19.82 37.00
N THR A 479 -18.81 -20.58 36.45
CA THR A 479 -18.42 -21.91 36.92
C THR A 479 -17.32 -21.75 37.96
N THR A 480 -17.44 -22.39 39.12
CA THR A 480 -16.46 -22.28 40.20
C THR A 480 -15.72 -23.60 40.43
N THR A 481 -14.39 -23.57 40.55
CA THR A 481 -13.56 -24.67 41.07
C THR A 481 -12.72 -24.17 42.25
N LEU A 482 -12.20 -25.09 43.06
CA LEU A 482 -11.21 -24.77 44.09
C LEU A 482 -9.88 -25.40 43.68
N SER A 483 -8.78 -24.68 43.84
CA SER A 483 -7.44 -25.27 43.76
C SER A 483 -6.66 -25.06 45.05
N PHE A 484 -5.68 -25.93 45.28
CA PHE A 484 -4.69 -25.78 46.34
C PHE A 484 -3.40 -26.47 45.93
N ASP A 485 -2.29 -25.89 46.34
CA ASP A 485 -0.97 -26.47 46.14
C ASP A 485 -0.67 -27.44 47.29
N TYR A 486 -0.06 -28.57 46.97
CA TYR A 486 0.35 -29.53 47.98
C TYR A 486 1.72 -30.13 47.69
N ASP A 487 2.44 -30.47 48.76
CA ASP A 487 3.65 -31.29 48.72
C ASP A 487 3.61 -32.36 49.83
N ARG A 488 4.44 -33.38 49.71
CA ARG A 488 4.48 -34.51 50.63
C ARG A 488 5.91 -34.92 50.96
N ALA A 489 6.26 -34.87 52.24
CA ALA A 489 7.52 -35.41 52.74
C ALA A 489 7.32 -36.68 53.59
N ASN A 490 8.41 -37.45 53.75
CA ASN A 490 8.46 -38.68 54.55
C ASN A 490 7.44 -39.75 54.10
N VAL A 491 7.26 -39.92 52.78
CA VAL A 491 6.25 -40.83 52.22
C VAL A 491 6.66 -42.30 52.33
N HIS A 492 5.85 -43.11 52.99
CA HIS A 492 6.00 -44.56 53.10
C HIS A 492 4.79 -45.32 52.52
N SER A 493 4.95 -46.61 52.22
CA SER A 493 3.93 -47.43 51.56
C SER A 493 2.65 -47.67 52.37
N ASN A 494 2.70 -47.42 53.69
CA ASN A 494 1.58 -47.54 54.62
C ASN A 494 0.94 -46.18 54.96
N ASP A 495 1.48 -45.07 54.47
CA ASP A 495 0.91 -43.75 54.71
C ASP A 495 -0.39 -43.58 53.94
N ILE A 496 -1.38 -42.99 54.59
CA ILE A 496 -2.67 -42.66 53.97
C ILE A 496 -2.89 -41.16 54.15
N VAL A 497 -2.75 -40.42 53.06
CA VAL A 497 -3.11 -39.00 52.99
C VAL A 497 -4.30 -38.84 52.05
N THR A 498 -5.37 -38.21 52.53
CA THR A 498 -6.60 -38.02 51.77
C THR A 498 -7.12 -36.61 51.90
N TRP A 499 -7.83 -36.16 50.87
CA TRP A 499 -8.62 -34.95 50.91
C TRP A 499 -10.06 -35.24 50.49
N SER A 500 -11.01 -34.44 50.95
CA SER A 500 -12.43 -34.57 50.60
C SER A 500 -13.17 -33.25 50.76
N LEU A 501 -13.98 -32.92 49.77
CA LEU A 501 -14.82 -31.73 49.79
C LEU A 501 -16.17 -32.02 50.45
N TYR A 502 -16.60 -31.12 51.33
CA TYR A 502 -17.90 -31.16 51.99
C TYR A 502 -18.74 -29.96 51.56
N LYS A 503 -19.99 -30.22 51.17
CA LYS A 503 -20.99 -29.23 50.78
C LYS A 503 -22.02 -29.07 51.89
N PHE A 504 -22.42 -27.84 52.18
CA PHE A 504 -23.57 -27.58 53.05
C PHE A 504 -24.88 -27.69 52.25
N ASP A 505 -25.77 -28.61 52.63
CA ASP A 505 -27.06 -28.83 51.95
C ASP A 505 -28.21 -27.95 52.50
N GLY A 506 -27.90 -27.04 53.43
CA GLY A 506 -28.87 -26.21 54.14
C GLY A 506 -29.18 -26.68 55.56
N ALA A 507 -28.84 -27.93 55.90
CA ALA A 507 -29.02 -28.49 57.25
C ALA A 507 -27.79 -29.24 57.77
N ASN A 508 -27.09 -29.97 56.89
CA ASN A 508 -25.94 -30.79 57.20
C ASN A 508 -24.81 -30.54 56.19
N TRP A 509 -23.61 -30.92 56.58
CA TRP A 509 -22.51 -31.01 55.65
C TRP A 509 -22.38 -32.42 55.12
N VAL A 510 -22.34 -32.53 53.79
CA VAL A 510 -22.34 -33.80 53.07
C VAL A 510 -21.08 -33.88 52.23
N GLN A 511 -20.31 -34.95 52.41
CA GLN A 511 -19.14 -35.23 51.58
C GLN A 511 -19.58 -35.40 50.12
N GLN A 512 -18.91 -34.68 49.22
CA GLN A 512 -19.18 -34.77 47.79
C GLN A 512 -18.62 -36.08 47.22
N ALA A 513 -19.44 -36.75 46.40
CA ALA A 513 -19.09 -38.00 45.74
C ALA A 513 -18.80 -37.75 44.26
N GLY A 514 -17.79 -38.43 43.71
CA GLY A 514 -17.37 -38.29 42.31
C GLY A 514 -15.87 -38.01 42.18
N ALA A 515 -15.35 -38.19 40.96
CA ALA A 515 -13.98 -37.82 40.64
C ALA A 515 -13.80 -36.30 40.79
N GLY A 516 -12.66 -35.86 41.34
CA GLY A 516 -12.36 -34.44 41.53
C GLY A 516 -12.99 -33.79 42.76
N TYR A 517 -13.65 -34.54 43.66
CA TYR A 517 -14.17 -34.00 44.93
C TYR A 517 -13.58 -34.67 46.18
N SER A 518 -12.81 -35.74 46.00
CA SER A 518 -12.02 -36.40 47.04
C SER A 518 -10.93 -37.25 46.38
N GLY A 519 -9.86 -37.54 47.11
CA GLY A 519 -8.75 -38.32 46.55
C GLY A 519 -7.69 -38.73 47.56
N PHE A 520 -6.80 -39.61 47.12
CA PHE A 520 -5.60 -40.01 47.83
C PHE A 520 -4.40 -39.21 47.33
N LEU A 521 -3.57 -38.70 48.23
CA LEU A 521 -2.29 -38.05 47.94
C LEU A 521 -1.16 -39.03 48.29
N SER A 522 -1.08 -40.13 47.53
CA SER A 522 -0.32 -41.34 47.92
C SER A 522 1.18 -41.27 47.65
N THR A 523 1.66 -40.29 46.89
CA THR A 523 3.07 -40.17 46.48
C THR A 523 3.61 -38.78 46.82
N ASP A 524 4.92 -38.71 47.01
CA ASP A 524 5.68 -37.46 47.00
C ASP A 524 5.73 -36.94 45.55
N PRO A 525 5.18 -35.75 45.26
CA PRO A 525 5.22 -35.18 43.91
C PRO A 525 6.64 -34.73 43.49
N GLY A 526 7.61 -34.65 44.42
CA GLY A 526 8.99 -34.22 44.16
C GLY A 526 9.17 -32.70 44.12
N SER A 527 8.06 -31.97 43.91
CA SER A 527 7.91 -30.53 44.07
C SER A 527 6.44 -30.21 44.31
N THR A 528 6.17 -29.06 44.93
CA THR A 528 4.82 -28.51 45.14
C THR A 528 3.99 -28.60 43.85
N THR A 529 2.80 -29.20 43.94
CA THR A 529 1.89 -29.46 42.80
C THR A 529 0.49 -28.96 43.10
N THR A 530 -0.18 -28.36 42.13
CA THR A 530 -1.56 -27.88 42.26
C THR A 530 -2.57 -28.99 42.02
N LEU A 531 -3.57 -29.09 42.89
CA LEU A 531 -4.76 -29.91 42.68
C LEU A 531 -5.99 -29.02 42.53
N THR A 532 -6.76 -29.23 41.46
CA THR A 532 -8.03 -28.53 41.20
C THR A 532 -9.22 -29.47 41.35
N THR A 533 -10.26 -29.02 42.03
CA THR A 533 -11.51 -29.77 42.21
C THR A 533 -12.36 -29.75 40.94
N GLY A 534 -13.34 -30.66 40.86
CA GLY A 534 -14.42 -30.54 39.89
C GLY A 534 -15.31 -29.30 40.13
N ASN A 535 -16.21 -29.04 39.19
CA ASN A 535 -17.12 -27.89 39.24
C ASN A 535 -17.98 -27.90 40.51
N LEU A 536 -18.06 -26.76 41.17
CA LEU A 536 -18.81 -26.54 42.39
C LEU A 536 -20.14 -25.84 42.06
N GLU A 537 -21.21 -26.25 42.74
CA GLU A 537 -22.51 -25.58 42.58
C GLU A 537 -22.43 -24.11 43.02
N ALA A 538 -23.10 -23.23 42.26
CA ALA A 538 -23.12 -21.79 42.52
C ALA A 538 -23.77 -21.43 43.87
N ALA A 539 -23.36 -20.31 44.45
CA ALA A 539 -23.89 -19.73 45.69
C ALA A 539 -24.00 -20.74 46.85
N THR A 540 -23.06 -21.68 46.94
CA THR A 540 -23.09 -22.81 47.86
C THR A 540 -21.86 -22.79 48.77
N ARG A 541 -22.05 -23.20 50.02
CA ARG A 541 -21.00 -23.24 51.05
C ARG A 541 -20.25 -24.57 51.00
N TYR A 542 -18.92 -24.50 51.02
CA TYR A 542 -18.02 -25.65 50.99
C TYR A 542 -16.91 -25.56 52.04
N ARG A 543 -16.36 -26.72 52.40
CA ARG A 543 -15.16 -26.90 53.22
C ARG A 543 -14.33 -28.06 52.68
N VAL A 544 -13.01 -27.99 52.81
CA VAL A 544 -12.11 -29.09 52.47
C VAL A 544 -11.64 -29.77 53.73
N HIS A 545 -11.71 -31.09 53.73
CA HIS A 545 -11.18 -31.96 54.77
C HIS A 545 -9.88 -32.60 54.27
N PHE A 546 -8.83 -32.53 55.07
CA PHE A 546 -7.56 -33.22 54.85
C PHE A 546 -7.31 -34.20 56.00
N SER A 547 -6.77 -35.37 55.71
CA SER A 547 -6.36 -36.34 56.72
C SER A 547 -5.02 -36.95 56.35
N VAL A 548 -4.11 -37.00 57.32
CA VAL A 548 -2.77 -37.58 57.24
C VAL A 548 -2.67 -38.69 58.28
N ASN A 549 -2.32 -39.90 57.86
CA ASN A 549 -2.12 -41.04 58.73
C ASN A 549 -0.80 -41.74 58.36
N ASP A 550 0.08 -41.96 59.33
CA ASP A 550 1.40 -42.57 59.15
C ASP A 550 1.37 -44.11 59.02
N GLY A 551 0.21 -44.74 59.24
CA GLY A 551 0.03 -46.18 59.12
C GLY A 551 0.87 -47.02 60.11
N GLY A 552 1.45 -46.40 61.15
CA GLY A 552 2.35 -46.97 62.15
C GLY A 552 3.82 -47.07 61.69
N GLY A 553 4.72 -46.34 62.35
CA GLY A 553 6.17 -46.32 62.02
C GLY A 553 6.94 -45.21 62.75
N ASN A 554 8.26 -45.09 62.49
CA ASN A 554 9.17 -44.12 63.16
C ASN A 554 9.51 -42.88 62.29
N ASN A 555 8.78 -42.63 61.21
CA ASN A 555 8.98 -41.45 60.37
C ASN A 555 7.63 -40.78 60.13
N ASP A 556 7.49 -39.54 60.59
CA ASP A 556 6.22 -38.83 60.64
C ASP A 556 5.76 -38.40 59.24
N SER A 557 4.62 -38.93 58.79
CA SER A 557 4.01 -38.60 57.49
C SER A 557 3.59 -37.13 57.46
N ARG A 558 3.93 -36.43 56.36
CA ARG A 558 3.70 -34.99 56.20
C ARG A 558 2.86 -34.67 54.97
N LEU A 559 1.98 -33.68 55.11
CA LEU A 559 1.34 -32.94 54.02
C LEU A 559 1.63 -31.44 54.19
N GLU A 560 2.13 -30.81 53.15
CA GLU A 560 2.26 -29.36 53.00
C GLU A 560 1.15 -28.85 52.09
N LEU A 561 0.61 -27.68 52.41
CA LEU A 561 -0.45 -27.01 51.65
C LEU A 561 -0.14 -25.52 51.51
N ASP A 562 -0.37 -24.98 50.32
CA ASP A 562 -0.29 -23.54 50.03
C ASP A 562 -1.30 -23.13 48.95
N ASN A 563 -1.40 -21.82 48.69
CA ASN A 563 -2.14 -21.26 47.55
C ASN A 563 -3.56 -21.83 47.35
N ILE A 564 -4.35 -21.83 48.42
CA ILE A 564 -5.75 -22.26 48.32
C ILE A 564 -6.53 -21.15 47.62
N LYS A 565 -7.01 -21.41 46.41
CA LYS A 565 -7.68 -20.45 45.52
C LYS A 565 -9.07 -20.91 45.12
N LEU A 566 -9.97 -19.96 44.91
CA LEU A 566 -11.27 -20.18 44.27
C LEU A 566 -11.20 -19.62 42.85
N ASN A 567 -11.36 -20.48 41.85
CA ASN A 567 -11.28 -20.09 40.44
C ASN A 567 -12.71 -19.96 39.89
N VAL A 568 -13.06 -18.79 39.39
CA VAL A 568 -14.40 -18.47 38.87
C VAL A 568 -14.29 -18.10 37.40
N THR A 569 -14.69 -19.04 36.54
CA THR A 569 -14.81 -18.85 35.10
C THR A 569 -16.14 -18.18 34.79
N ALA A 570 -16.11 -16.99 34.18
CA ALA A 570 -17.32 -16.30 33.76
C ALA A 570 -18.14 -17.16 32.76
N ALA A 571 -19.41 -16.81 32.56
CA ALA A 571 -20.18 -17.46 31.49
C ALA A 571 -19.65 -16.97 30.14
N ALA A 572 -19.54 -17.88 29.17
CA ALA A 572 -19.23 -17.51 27.79
C ALA A 572 -20.25 -16.46 27.30
N THR A 573 -19.74 -15.40 26.69
CA THR A 573 -20.54 -14.35 26.06
C THR A 573 -20.51 -14.51 24.55
N VAL A 574 -21.39 -13.80 23.85
CA VAL A 574 -21.36 -13.71 22.39
C VAL A 574 -20.94 -12.29 22.04
N ALA A 575 -19.91 -12.14 21.23
CA ALA A 575 -19.53 -10.88 20.63
C ALA A 575 -19.94 -10.87 19.16
N ILE A 576 -20.24 -9.69 18.63
CA ILE A 576 -20.45 -9.50 17.19
C ILE A 576 -19.09 -9.18 16.59
N ALA A 577 -18.62 -10.05 15.72
CA ALA A 577 -17.42 -9.84 14.90
C ALA A 577 -17.81 -9.27 13.54
N LEU A 578 -16.89 -8.50 12.97
CA LEU A 578 -17.06 -7.82 11.69
C LEU A 578 -15.87 -8.16 10.80
N THR A 579 -16.14 -8.42 9.53
CA THR A 579 -15.10 -8.44 8.49
C THR A 579 -15.42 -7.31 7.53
N ALA A 580 -14.50 -6.34 7.43
CA ALA A 580 -14.61 -5.26 6.46
C ALA A 580 -14.46 -5.82 5.04
N ALA A 581 -15.11 -5.18 4.08
CA ALA A 581 -14.89 -5.47 2.67
C ALA A 581 -13.83 -4.52 2.13
N HIS A 582 -12.81 -5.07 1.48
CA HIS A 582 -11.72 -4.32 0.85
C HIS A 582 -11.72 -4.57 -0.66
N GLY A 583 -11.36 -3.54 -1.43
CA GLY A 583 -11.18 -3.67 -2.87
C GLY A 583 -10.70 -2.37 -3.49
N ASN A 584 -10.78 -2.30 -4.81
CA ASN A 584 -10.47 -1.12 -5.59
C ASN A 584 -11.53 -0.88 -6.68
N LEU A 585 -12.10 0.33 -6.71
CA LEU A 585 -13.14 0.72 -7.68
C LEU A 585 -12.67 0.79 -9.13
N LEU A 586 -11.35 0.86 -9.35
CA LEU A 586 -10.72 1.11 -10.64
C LEU A 586 -10.01 -0.13 -11.19
N THR A 587 -9.32 -0.86 -10.31
CA THR A 587 -8.46 -1.98 -10.73
C THR A 587 -9.08 -3.34 -10.49
N ASP A 588 -10.09 -3.46 -9.62
CA ASP A 588 -10.73 -4.76 -9.42
C ASP A 588 -11.49 -5.18 -10.68
N PRO A 589 -11.47 -6.48 -11.03
CA PRO A 589 -12.40 -7.02 -12.01
C PRO A 589 -13.84 -6.72 -11.58
N ASN A 590 -14.68 -6.27 -12.52
CA ASN A 590 -16.12 -6.09 -12.26
C ASN A 590 -16.71 -7.38 -11.64
N HIS A 591 -17.12 -7.29 -10.37
CA HIS A 591 -17.70 -8.38 -9.59
C HIS A 591 -19.23 -8.38 -9.54
N ASP A 592 -19.92 -7.39 -10.14
CA ASP A 592 -21.38 -7.38 -10.22
C ASP A 592 -21.89 -8.07 -11.49
N MET A 593 -22.18 -9.37 -11.36
CA MET A 593 -22.73 -10.21 -12.43
C MET A 593 -24.13 -9.82 -12.92
N MET A 594 -24.82 -8.87 -12.26
CA MET A 594 -26.18 -8.42 -12.59
C MET A 594 -26.24 -6.99 -13.18
N SER A 595 -25.09 -6.32 -13.33
CA SER A 595 -24.98 -4.97 -13.89
C SER A 595 -25.31 -4.91 -15.39
N GLY A 596 -25.69 -3.72 -15.86
CA GLY A 596 -26.05 -3.45 -17.26
C GLY A 596 -24.84 -3.34 -18.20
N ASP A 597 -23.63 -3.21 -17.64
CA ASP A 597 -22.40 -2.90 -18.36
C ASP A 597 -21.46 -4.12 -18.40
N PRO A 598 -21.25 -4.73 -19.58
CA PRO A 598 -20.56 -6.01 -19.69
C PRO A 598 -19.03 -5.85 -19.66
N TRP A 599 -18.41 -6.21 -18.53
CA TRP A 599 -16.99 -6.59 -18.35
C TRP A 599 -15.88 -5.66 -18.92
N GLY A 600 -15.04 -5.13 -18.02
CA GLY A 600 -13.74 -4.52 -18.33
C GLY A 600 -13.03 -3.99 -17.08
N SER A 601 -11.72 -3.75 -17.16
CA SER A 601 -10.97 -2.90 -16.22
C SER A 601 -11.26 -1.44 -16.55
N VAL A 602 -11.37 -0.55 -15.56
CA VAL A 602 -11.47 0.90 -15.79
C VAL A 602 -10.24 1.35 -16.58
N ASP A 603 -10.44 2.26 -17.54
CA ASP A 603 -9.33 2.91 -18.23
C ASP A 603 -8.41 3.55 -17.18
N ALA A 604 -7.12 3.23 -17.23
CA ALA A 604 -6.20 3.49 -16.13
C ALA A 604 -6.26 4.98 -15.75
N ILE A 605 -6.44 5.29 -14.46
CA ILE A 605 -6.18 6.64 -13.94
C ILE A 605 -4.71 6.93 -14.20
N GLY A 606 -4.44 7.59 -15.31
CA GLY A 606 -3.09 7.75 -15.82
C GLY A 606 -3.04 8.29 -17.25
N ALA A 607 -4.02 7.98 -18.10
CA ALA A 607 -3.99 8.45 -19.48
C ALA A 607 -4.39 9.94 -19.64
N GLU A 608 -5.34 10.46 -18.84
CA GLU A 608 -6.03 11.74 -19.15
C GLU A 608 -6.33 12.64 -17.93
N SER A 609 -5.63 12.50 -16.78
CA SER A 609 -5.93 13.26 -15.54
C SER A 609 -7.36 13.07 -14.98
N THR A 610 -7.94 11.87 -15.12
CA THR A 610 -9.26 11.49 -14.61
C THR A 610 -9.36 11.64 -13.08
N VAL A 611 -10.44 12.24 -12.60
CA VAL A 611 -10.73 12.46 -11.17
C VAL A 611 -11.85 11.54 -10.70
N LEU A 612 -11.56 10.69 -9.72
CA LEU A 612 -12.58 9.93 -9.00
C LEU A 612 -13.44 10.85 -8.12
N LYS A 613 -14.75 10.75 -8.27
CA LYS A 613 -15.75 11.45 -7.45
C LYS A 613 -16.71 10.46 -6.82
N ILE A 614 -17.15 10.72 -5.59
CA ILE A 614 -18.13 9.88 -4.90
C ILE A 614 -19.34 10.68 -4.44
N TRP A 615 -20.52 10.05 -4.49
CA TRP A 615 -21.77 10.67 -4.09
C TRP A 615 -21.89 10.75 -2.57
N ASN A 616 -21.96 11.97 -2.03
CA ASN A 616 -22.06 12.22 -0.59
C ASN A 616 -23.51 12.34 -0.06
N GLY A 617 -24.51 11.98 -0.87
CA GLY A 617 -25.93 12.17 -0.56
C GLY A 617 -26.56 13.42 -1.19
N SER A 618 -25.76 14.36 -1.68
CA SER A 618 -26.24 15.61 -2.29
C SER A 618 -25.59 15.98 -3.62
N SER A 619 -24.30 15.66 -3.78
CA SER A 619 -23.51 15.94 -4.98
C SER A 619 -22.32 14.98 -5.06
N TYR A 620 -21.77 14.84 -6.26
CA TYR A 620 -20.49 14.17 -6.47
C TYR A 620 -19.35 15.09 -6.03
N THR A 621 -18.47 14.59 -5.15
CA THR A 621 -17.30 15.30 -4.65
C THR A 621 -16.04 14.55 -5.03
N ALA A 622 -15.00 15.27 -5.46
CA ALA A 622 -13.71 14.69 -5.82
C ALA A 622 -13.01 14.09 -4.60
N VAL A 623 -12.47 12.88 -4.78
CA VAL A 623 -11.65 12.19 -3.80
C VAL A 623 -10.20 12.60 -4.03
N THR A 624 -9.64 13.44 -3.17
CA THR A 624 -8.26 13.94 -3.33
C THR A 624 -7.23 13.09 -2.58
N THR A 625 -7.58 12.63 -1.38
CA THR A 625 -6.76 11.74 -0.55
C THR A 625 -7.60 10.56 -0.09
N SER A 626 -8.63 10.82 0.72
CA SER A 626 -9.68 9.88 1.05
C SER A 626 -11.01 10.60 1.28
N GLN A 627 -12.11 9.87 1.18
CA GLN A 627 -13.44 10.35 1.48
C GLN A 627 -14.29 9.25 2.13
N THR A 628 -14.87 9.57 3.29
CA THR A 628 -15.81 8.68 3.98
C THR A 628 -17.26 9.00 3.60
N VAL A 629 -18.02 7.97 3.25
CA VAL A 629 -19.46 8.01 2.97
C VAL A 629 -20.18 7.06 3.93
N VAL A 630 -21.15 7.59 4.67
CA VAL A 630 -21.95 6.80 5.61
C VAL A 630 -23.09 6.12 4.86
N GLY A 631 -23.09 4.79 4.85
CA GLY A 631 -24.16 3.94 4.34
C GLY A 631 -25.28 3.74 5.37
N LEU A 632 -26.28 2.92 5.02
CA LEU A 632 -27.36 2.56 5.93
C LEU A 632 -26.94 1.46 6.91
N TYR A 633 -26.03 0.58 6.48
CA TYR A 633 -25.63 -0.62 7.21
C TYR A 633 -24.14 -0.65 7.55
N GLY A 634 -23.38 0.37 7.15
CA GLY A 634 -21.96 0.53 7.44
C GLY A 634 -21.41 1.87 6.93
N SER A 635 -20.10 2.01 6.86
CA SER A 635 -19.41 3.18 6.33
C SER A 635 -18.36 2.76 5.30
N LEU A 636 -18.29 3.48 4.20
CA LEU A 636 -17.30 3.30 3.14
C LEU A 636 -16.26 4.42 3.22
N GLU A 637 -14.98 4.08 3.26
CA GLU A 637 -13.87 5.00 2.99
C GLU A 637 -13.26 4.67 1.64
N VAL A 638 -13.12 5.67 0.77
CA VAL A 638 -12.56 5.54 -0.59
C VAL A 638 -11.40 6.49 -0.75
N TYR A 639 -10.31 6.03 -1.37
CA TYR A 639 -9.10 6.80 -1.65
C TYR A 639 -9.04 7.23 -3.12
N SER A 640 -8.19 8.22 -3.42
CA SER A 640 -8.07 8.79 -4.77
C SER A 640 -7.56 7.81 -5.83
N ASP A 641 -6.86 6.76 -5.41
CA ASP A 641 -6.40 5.64 -6.24
C ASP A 641 -7.45 4.52 -6.43
N GLY A 642 -8.69 4.77 -5.98
CA GLY A 642 -9.79 3.83 -6.08
C GLY A 642 -9.85 2.77 -4.99
N THR A 643 -8.81 2.61 -4.16
CA THR A 643 -8.86 1.67 -3.04
C THR A 643 -9.98 2.05 -2.08
N TYR A 644 -10.63 1.06 -1.49
CA TYR A 644 -11.71 1.30 -0.54
C TYR A 644 -11.74 0.27 0.59
N THR A 645 -12.25 0.72 1.73
CA THR A 645 -12.57 -0.11 2.89
C THR A 645 -14.01 0.17 3.30
N TYR A 646 -14.84 -0.87 3.37
CA TYR A 646 -16.19 -0.80 3.91
C TYR A 646 -16.29 -1.52 5.24
N THR A 647 -16.69 -0.80 6.29
CA THR A 647 -16.88 -1.35 7.63
C THR A 647 -18.38 -1.49 7.92
N PRO A 648 -18.91 -2.71 8.15
CA PRO A 648 -20.31 -2.90 8.49
C PRO A 648 -20.60 -2.47 9.95
N ASN A 649 -21.84 -2.08 10.23
CA ASN A 649 -22.30 -1.85 11.60
C ASN A 649 -22.44 -3.19 12.35
N PRO A 650 -22.13 -3.24 13.66
CA PRO A 650 -22.25 -4.46 14.48
C PRO A 650 -23.70 -4.79 14.83
N ASP A 651 -24.49 -5.13 13.83
CA ASP A 651 -25.90 -5.52 13.97
C ASP A 651 -26.24 -6.67 13.02
N LEU A 652 -26.50 -7.85 13.60
CA LEU A 652 -26.88 -9.07 12.87
C LEU A 652 -28.20 -8.92 12.10
N ASN A 653 -29.04 -7.92 12.43
CA ASN A 653 -30.24 -7.63 11.64
C ASN A 653 -29.92 -7.08 10.24
N ASN A 654 -28.67 -6.68 10.00
CA ASN A 654 -28.19 -6.20 8.71
C ASN A 654 -27.83 -7.36 7.76
N VAL A 655 -27.70 -8.60 8.25
CA VAL A 655 -27.39 -9.76 7.41
C VAL A 655 -28.46 -9.94 6.32
N GLY A 656 -28.01 -10.10 5.07
CA GLY A 656 -28.82 -10.16 3.86
C GLY A 656 -29.29 -8.79 3.36
N LYS A 657 -28.76 -7.69 3.90
CA LYS A 657 -28.91 -6.33 3.36
C LYS A 657 -27.69 -5.95 2.54
N ALA A 658 -27.80 -4.83 1.82
CA ALA A 658 -26.70 -4.26 1.05
C ALA A 658 -26.71 -2.74 1.15
N ASP A 659 -25.53 -2.14 1.13
CA ASP A 659 -25.32 -0.72 0.86
C ASP A 659 -24.90 -0.53 -0.60
N VAL A 660 -25.41 0.53 -1.23
CA VAL A 660 -25.09 0.89 -2.62
C VAL A 660 -24.53 2.30 -2.63
N PHE A 661 -23.31 2.45 -3.13
CA PHE A 661 -22.61 3.72 -3.25
C PHE A 661 -22.45 4.08 -4.72
N ASN A 662 -22.78 5.31 -5.10
CA ASN A 662 -22.58 5.78 -6.48
C ASN A 662 -21.27 6.55 -6.55
N TYR A 663 -20.46 6.25 -7.54
CA TYR A 663 -19.24 6.97 -7.85
C TYR A 663 -19.22 7.36 -9.33
N GLN A 664 -18.40 8.36 -9.64
CA GLN A 664 -18.30 8.95 -10.96
C GLN A 664 -16.83 9.16 -11.28
N LEU A 665 -16.43 8.80 -12.50
CA LEU A 665 -15.16 9.21 -13.06
C LEU A 665 -15.40 10.43 -13.92
N ALA A 666 -14.50 11.41 -13.85
CA ALA A 666 -14.63 12.65 -14.59
C ALA A 666 -13.28 13.11 -15.12
N GLN A 667 -13.19 13.35 -16.41
CA GLN A 667 -12.02 13.95 -17.05
C GLN A 667 -12.11 15.48 -17.05
N SER A 668 -11.03 16.14 -17.50
CA SER A 668 -10.92 17.60 -17.52
C SER A 668 -11.67 18.24 -18.70
N ASP A 669 -11.91 17.48 -19.76
CA ASP A 669 -12.72 17.78 -20.95
C ASP A 669 -14.24 17.92 -20.68
N GLY A 670 -14.73 17.27 -19.62
CA GLY A 670 -16.14 17.23 -19.25
C GLY A 670 -16.76 15.84 -19.26
N ASP A 671 -16.07 14.84 -19.80
CA ASP A 671 -16.56 13.47 -19.92
C ASP A 671 -16.64 12.78 -18.57
N GLN A 672 -17.77 12.10 -18.39
CA GLN A 672 -18.18 11.58 -17.10
C GLN A 672 -18.98 10.31 -17.26
N ASP A 673 -18.60 9.29 -16.49
CA ASP A 673 -19.35 8.06 -16.37
C ASP A 673 -19.58 7.69 -14.89
N THR A 674 -20.72 7.08 -14.61
CA THR A 674 -21.21 6.80 -13.25
C THR A 674 -21.45 5.32 -13.05
N ALA A 675 -20.92 4.78 -11.96
CA ALA A 675 -21.07 3.37 -11.57
C ALA A 675 -21.45 3.22 -10.09
N GLN A 676 -21.78 1.99 -9.71
CA GLN A 676 -22.20 1.61 -8.36
C GLN A 676 -21.24 0.62 -7.72
N LEU A 677 -20.92 0.83 -6.45
CA LEU A 677 -20.34 -0.17 -5.56
C LEU A 677 -21.46 -0.73 -4.67
N THR A 678 -21.73 -2.03 -4.79
CA THR A 678 -22.68 -2.75 -3.94
C THR A 678 -21.95 -3.60 -2.92
N ILE A 679 -22.15 -3.34 -1.63
CA ILE A 679 -21.58 -4.16 -0.54
C ILE A 679 -22.70 -4.96 0.12
N ASN A 680 -22.66 -6.28 -0.02
CA ASN A 680 -23.59 -7.19 0.65
C ASN A 680 -23.12 -7.46 2.09
N ILE A 681 -24.06 -7.57 3.02
CA ILE A 681 -23.78 -7.97 4.40
C ILE A 681 -24.13 -9.44 4.57
N ALA A 682 -23.15 -10.30 4.77
CA ALA A 682 -23.35 -11.72 4.99
C ALA A 682 -22.91 -12.18 6.39
N SER A 683 -23.15 -13.45 6.69
CA SER A 683 -22.92 -14.03 8.02
C SER A 683 -22.16 -15.35 7.99
N SER A 684 -21.45 -15.66 6.90
CA SER A 684 -20.74 -16.94 6.76
C SER A 684 -19.27 -16.70 6.44
N ALA A 685 -18.42 -16.68 7.47
CA ALA A 685 -17.03 -17.05 7.30
C ALA A 685 -16.97 -18.55 6.98
N THR A 686 -16.11 -18.94 6.04
CA THR A 686 -15.90 -20.36 5.67
C THR A 686 -15.06 -21.12 6.71
N THR A 687 -14.69 -20.49 7.81
CA THR A 687 -14.03 -21.10 8.97
C THR A 687 -14.68 -20.55 10.23
N VAL A 688 -15.32 -21.43 11.01
CA VAL A 688 -15.66 -21.11 12.40
C VAL A 688 -14.33 -21.04 13.14
N PRO A 689 -14.04 -19.98 13.92
CA PRO A 689 -12.75 -19.88 14.56
C PRO A 689 -12.45 -21.08 15.44
N THR A 690 -11.26 -21.68 15.30
CA THR A 690 -10.89 -22.82 16.13
C THR A 690 -10.48 -22.29 17.49
N VAL A 691 -11.26 -22.61 18.51
CA VAL A 691 -10.89 -22.29 19.90
C VAL A 691 -9.92 -23.35 20.40
N MET A 692 -8.73 -22.92 20.78
CA MET A 692 -7.70 -23.74 21.43
C MET A 692 -7.41 -23.18 22.83
N GLU A 693 -7.55 -24.03 23.83
CA GLU A 693 -7.35 -23.67 25.24
C GLU A 693 -6.15 -24.43 25.81
N GLY A 694 -5.27 -23.68 26.47
CA GLY A 694 -4.18 -24.17 27.30
C GLY A 694 -4.67 -24.62 28.68
N THR A 695 -3.72 -24.81 29.58
CA THR A 695 -3.92 -25.32 30.93
C THR A 695 -3.37 -24.32 31.95
N SER A 696 -3.07 -24.76 33.17
CA SER A 696 -2.42 -23.90 34.17
C SER A 696 -0.90 -24.11 34.22
N ALA A 697 -0.34 -24.63 33.14
CA ALA A 697 1.07 -24.97 33.00
C ALA A 697 1.56 -24.41 31.66
N ASN A 698 2.88 -24.31 31.49
CA ASN A 698 3.49 -23.78 30.28
C ASN A 698 3.11 -24.62 29.06
N ASP A 699 2.31 -24.04 28.18
CA ASP A 699 1.72 -24.66 27.01
C ASP A 699 2.29 -24.11 25.69
N THR A 700 2.06 -24.84 24.61
CA THR A 700 2.36 -24.38 23.25
C THR A 700 1.12 -24.60 22.40
N LEU A 701 0.46 -23.51 22.06
CA LEU A 701 -0.75 -23.48 21.25
C LEU A 701 -0.38 -23.01 19.84
N VAL A 702 -0.80 -23.79 18.84
CA VAL A 702 -0.55 -23.48 17.43
C VAL A 702 -1.88 -23.57 16.70
N GLY A 703 -2.31 -22.43 16.14
CA GLY A 703 -3.49 -22.27 15.31
C GLY A 703 -3.39 -23.03 14.00
N THR A 704 -4.35 -22.72 13.14
CA THR A 704 -4.56 -23.29 11.82
C THR A 704 -4.19 -22.25 10.76
N SER A 705 -4.77 -22.32 9.57
CA SER A 705 -4.53 -21.34 8.51
C SER A 705 -5.76 -20.44 8.27
N GLY A 706 -6.61 -20.31 9.28
CA GLY A 706 -7.74 -19.39 9.27
C GLY A 706 -8.01 -18.94 10.69
N ASP A 707 -8.89 -17.95 10.84
CA ASP A 707 -9.15 -17.25 12.10
C ASP A 707 -9.31 -18.19 13.30
N ASP A 708 -8.55 -17.98 14.37
CA ASP A 708 -8.51 -18.85 15.53
C ASP A 708 -8.54 -18.05 16.84
N VAL A 709 -8.87 -18.74 17.94
CA VAL A 709 -8.85 -18.17 19.29
C VAL A 709 -7.97 -19.03 20.17
N LEU A 710 -6.81 -18.51 20.56
CA LEU A 710 -5.84 -19.20 21.41
C LEU A 710 -5.85 -18.58 22.81
N LEU A 711 -6.13 -19.38 23.84
CA LEU A 711 -6.18 -18.96 25.24
C LEU A 711 -5.15 -19.74 26.06
N GLY A 712 -4.09 -19.09 26.56
CA GLY A 712 -3.01 -19.72 27.34
C GLY A 712 -3.42 -20.08 28.77
N HIS A 713 -4.07 -19.14 29.47
CA HIS A 713 -4.50 -19.22 30.88
C HIS A 713 -3.39 -18.94 31.91
N ASP A 714 -2.91 -19.91 32.69
CA ASP A 714 -1.82 -19.68 33.65
C ASP A 714 -0.58 -20.44 33.14
N GLY A 715 0.62 -19.88 33.23
CA GLY A 715 1.85 -20.51 32.74
C GLY A 715 2.67 -19.54 31.91
N ASP A 716 3.92 -19.90 31.59
CA ASP A 716 4.66 -19.18 30.55
C ASP A 716 4.38 -19.89 29.20
N ASP A 717 3.45 -19.36 28.42
CA ASP A 717 2.88 -20.00 27.25
C ASP A 717 3.48 -19.51 25.93
N VAL A 718 3.37 -20.32 24.88
CA VAL A 718 3.71 -19.94 23.50
C VAL A 718 2.48 -20.10 22.61
N LEU A 719 1.93 -18.98 22.14
CA LEU A 719 0.74 -18.93 21.30
C LEU A 719 1.16 -18.49 19.88
N ASN A 720 0.82 -19.29 18.87
CA ASN A 720 1.09 -18.99 17.47
C ASN A 720 -0.18 -19.14 16.62
N GLY A 721 -0.70 -18.05 16.06
CA GLY A 721 -1.90 -18.04 15.23
C GLY A 721 -1.71 -18.68 13.85
N ASN A 722 -0.56 -18.40 13.23
CA ASN A 722 -0.22 -18.68 11.83
C ASN A 722 -0.98 -17.80 10.83
N ASP A 723 -1.85 -18.34 9.97
CA ASP A 723 -2.53 -17.52 8.97
C ASP A 723 -3.99 -17.29 9.42
N GLY A 724 -4.53 -16.10 9.20
CA GLY A 724 -5.91 -15.76 9.56
C GLY A 724 -5.96 -14.57 10.50
N ASN A 725 -7.17 -14.07 10.78
CA ASN A 725 -7.33 -12.99 11.75
C ASN A 725 -7.57 -13.59 13.13
N ASP A 726 -6.51 -13.72 13.92
CA ASP A 726 -6.50 -14.51 15.15
C ASP A 726 -6.69 -13.66 16.40
N ARG A 727 -7.17 -14.31 17.46
CA ARG A 727 -7.20 -13.75 18.81
C ARG A 727 -6.34 -14.60 19.74
N LEU A 728 -5.24 -14.02 20.22
CA LEU A 728 -4.33 -14.65 21.17
C LEU A 728 -4.42 -13.97 22.54
N GLU A 729 -4.64 -14.75 23.59
CA GLU A 729 -4.68 -14.29 24.98
C GLU A 729 -3.76 -15.16 25.84
N GLY A 730 -2.61 -14.63 26.25
CA GLY A 730 -1.60 -15.33 27.06
C GLY A 730 -2.13 -15.71 28.43
N GLY A 731 -2.50 -14.71 29.22
CA GLY A 731 -3.19 -14.93 30.50
C GLY A 731 -2.31 -14.52 31.67
N ALA A 732 -1.76 -15.43 32.46
CA ALA A 732 -0.91 -15.12 33.60
C ALA A 732 0.40 -15.89 33.55
N GLY A 733 1.52 -15.18 33.55
CA GLY A 733 2.85 -15.73 33.34
C GLY A 733 3.57 -14.90 32.27
N ASN A 734 4.73 -15.32 31.80
CA ASN A 734 5.47 -14.59 30.77
C ASN A 734 5.27 -15.27 29.43
N ASP A 735 4.34 -14.77 28.65
CA ASP A 735 3.85 -15.44 27.45
C ASP A 735 4.61 -14.98 26.20
N THR A 736 4.61 -15.80 25.16
CA THR A 736 5.09 -15.43 23.82
C THR A 736 3.94 -15.54 22.83
N LEU A 737 3.53 -14.42 22.24
CA LEU A 737 2.44 -14.34 21.29
C LEU A 737 2.98 -14.04 19.89
N ILE A 738 2.65 -14.90 18.94
CA ILE A 738 2.95 -14.77 17.51
C ILE A 738 1.61 -14.77 16.79
N GLY A 739 1.17 -13.62 16.29
CA GLY A 739 -0.06 -13.51 15.51
C GLY A 739 0.06 -14.29 14.20
N GLY A 740 0.90 -13.78 13.32
CA GLY A 740 1.28 -14.42 12.07
C GLY A 740 0.85 -13.56 10.88
N LEU A 741 0.21 -14.14 9.87
CA LEU A 741 -0.35 -13.42 8.72
C LEU A 741 -1.83 -13.12 8.97
N GLY A 742 -2.26 -11.88 8.71
CA GLY A 742 -3.63 -11.44 8.96
C GLY A 742 -3.73 -10.39 10.06
N ASP A 743 -4.92 -9.84 10.27
CA ASP A 743 -5.14 -8.81 11.28
C ASP A 743 -5.43 -9.43 12.65
N ASP A 744 -4.44 -9.43 13.55
CA ASP A 744 -4.55 -10.14 14.82
C ASP A 744 -4.95 -9.26 16.01
N ILE A 745 -5.48 -9.90 17.06
CA ILE A 745 -5.69 -9.30 18.39
C ILE A 745 -4.83 -10.05 19.40
N LEU A 746 -3.81 -9.37 19.93
CA LEU A 746 -2.86 -9.92 20.87
C LEU A 746 -3.06 -9.32 22.27
N ILE A 747 -3.17 -10.18 23.28
CA ILE A 747 -3.39 -9.83 24.68
C ILE A 747 -2.39 -10.61 25.54
N GLY A 748 -1.42 -9.93 26.12
CA GLY A 748 -0.39 -10.59 26.95
C GLY A 748 -0.99 -11.07 28.27
N GLY A 749 -1.68 -10.19 28.98
CA GLY A 749 -2.27 -10.46 30.28
C GLY A 749 -1.37 -10.00 31.44
N LEU A 750 -1.23 -10.85 32.46
CA LEU A 750 -0.44 -10.58 33.66
C LEU A 750 0.95 -11.19 33.54
N GLY A 751 1.96 -10.35 33.31
CA GLY A 751 3.34 -10.82 33.35
C GLY A 751 4.27 -9.87 32.61
N SER A 752 5.34 -10.42 32.07
CA SER A 752 6.20 -9.72 31.11
C SER A 752 6.17 -10.49 29.81
N ASP A 753 5.31 -10.06 28.91
CA ASP A 753 4.95 -10.83 27.73
C ASP A 753 5.79 -10.44 26.52
N THR A 754 5.97 -11.35 25.58
CA THR A 754 6.75 -11.14 24.36
C THR A 754 5.83 -11.25 23.15
N PHE A 755 5.58 -10.13 22.48
CA PHE A 755 4.90 -10.08 21.20
C PHE A 755 5.95 -10.21 20.11
N LYS A 756 5.85 -11.27 19.30
CA LYS A 756 6.92 -11.68 18.39
C LYS A 756 6.41 -11.83 16.96
N TRP A 757 7.21 -11.33 16.02
CA TRP A 757 6.99 -11.48 14.58
C TRP A 757 8.13 -12.26 13.93
N LEU A 758 7.77 -13.14 13.02
CA LEU A 758 8.66 -14.01 12.27
C LEU A 758 8.96 -13.43 10.88
N ALA A 759 9.99 -13.98 10.24
CA ALA A 759 10.32 -13.61 8.86
C ALA A 759 9.19 -14.01 7.91
N GLY A 760 8.53 -13.01 7.31
CA GLY A 760 7.43 -13.20 6.37
C GLY A 760 6.10 -12.64 6.85
N ASP A 761 5.99 -12.23 8.12
CA ASP A 761 4.74 -11.73 8.72
C ASP A 761 4.42 -10.28 8.29
N ALA A 762 5.33 -9.60 7.61
CA ALA A 762 5.07 -8.29 7.01
C ALA A 762 4.33 -8.45 5.68
N ASP A 763 3.00 -8.53 5.74
CA ASP A 763 2.12 -8.78 4.61
C ASP A 763 1.15 -7.61 4.28
N GLY A 764 1.20 -6.51 5.02
CA GLY A 764 0.24 -5.40 4.91
C GLY A 764 -0.79 -5.35 6.04
N SER A 765 -0.81 -6.32 6.94
CA SER A 765 -1.78 -6.45 8.03
C SER A 765 -1.59 -5.45 9.17
N THR A 766 -2.61 -5.39 10.03
CA THR A 766 -2.63 -4.60 11.26
C THR A 766 -2.92 -5.44 12.50
N ASP A 767 -1.92 -5.56 13.36
CA ASP A 767 -2.02 -6.24 14.65
C ASP A 767 -2.41 -5.30 15.77
N ASN A 768 -3.35 -5.72 16.61
CA ASN A 768 -3.86 -4.94 17.73
C ASN A 768 -3.36 -5.51 19.05
N ILE A 769 -2.49 -4.76 19.73
CA ILE A 769 -2.10 -5.07 21.12
C ILE A 769 -2.95 -4.26 22.09
N THR A 770 -3.64 -4.96 23.00
CA THR A 770 -4.65 -4.32 23.86
C THR A 770 -4.12 -3.85 25.22
N ASP A 771 -3.04 -4.45 25.73
CA ASP A 771 -2.56 -4.30 27.11
C ASP A 771 -1.04 -4.11 27.28
N PHE A 772 -0.33 -3.75 26.19
CA PHE A 772 1.13 -3.59 26.17
C PHE A 772 1.69 -2.73 27.32
N THR A 773 2.37 -3.31 28.29
CA THR A 773 2.85 -2.63 29.49
C THR A 773 4.34 -2.32 29.39
N LEU A 774 4.69 -1.02 29.43
CA LEU A 774 6.11 -0.62 29.47
C LEU A 774 6.76 -1.02 30.79
N GLY A 775 7.93 -1.65 30.65
CA GLY A 775 8.77 -2.08 31.75
C GLY A 775 9.84 -1.06 32.09
N ASN A 776 10.49 -1.25 33.22
CA ASN A 776 11.88 -0.82 33.41
C ASN A 776 12.65 -2.10 33.73
N MET A 777 13.95 -2.14 33.44
CA MET A 777 14.89 -3.24 33.72
C MET A 777 14.81 -3.85 35.14
N ALA A 778 14.15 -3.19 36.10
CA ALA A 778 13.92 -3.67 37.47
C ALA A 778 12.53 -4.28 37.75
N SER A 779 11.52 -3.99 36.92
CA SER A 779 10.11 -4.33 37.18
C SER A 779 9.57 -5.45 36.28
N GLY A 780 10.22 -5.70 35.14
CA GLY A 780 9.63 -6.49 34.05
C GLY A 780 8.52 -5.69 33.33
N GLY A 781 8.37 -5.92 32.03
CA GLY A 781 7.31 -5.37 31.18
C GLY A 781 7.39 -6.00 29.81
N ASP A 782 6.46 -5.65 28.94
CA ASP A 782 6.23 -6.36 27.69
C ASP A 782 7.28 -6.02 26.63
N VAL A 783 7.58 -6.97 25.78
CA VAL A 783 8.65 -6.90 24.81
C VAL A 783 8.09 -7.07 23.41
N LEU A 784 8.43 -6.14 22.52
CA LEU A 784 8.31 -6.33 21.07
C LEU A 784 9.58 -7.05 20.58
N ASP A 785 9.46 -8.31 20.18
CA ASP A 785 10.55 -9.10 19.61
C ASP A 785 10.46 -9.11 18.07
N LEU A 786 11.25 -8.23 17.46
CA LEU A 786 11.40 -8.09 16.01
C LEU A 786 12.68 -8.76 15.50
N SER A 787 13.36 -9.58 16.33
CA SER A 787 14.67 -10.15 15.97
C SER A 787 14.62 -11.08 14.76
N ASP A 788 13.52 -11.81 14.56
CA ASP A 788 13.34 -12.68 13.40
C ASP A 788 12.77 -11.92 12.19
N LEU A 789 12.07 -10.81 12.40
CA LEU A 789 11.52 -9.96 11.34
C LEU A 789 12.58 -9.04 10.71
N LEU A 790 13.46 -8.45 11.54
CA LEU A 790 14.48 -7.49 11.14
C LEU A 790 15.88 -8.11 11.12
N VAL A 791 16.14 -8.97 10.13
CA VAL A 791 17.43 -9.66 9.97
C VAL A 791 18.42 -8.81 9.17
N GLY A 792 19.59 -8.52 9.75
CA GLY A 792 20.68 -7.83 9.04
C GLY A 792 20.73 -6.31 9.20
N VAL A 793 19.99 -5.75 10.16
CA VAL A 793 20.12 -4.34 10.56
C VAL A 793 21.55 -4.07 11.05
N PRO A 794 22.19 -2.95 10.66
CA PRO A 794 23.55 -2.64 11.06
C PRO A 794 23.71 -2.58 12.58
N ILE A 795 24.62 -3.40 13.11
CA ILE A 795 24.90 -3.46 14.55
C ILE A 795 25.66 -2.20 15.01
N GLY A 796 24.96 -1.34 15.73
CA GLY A 796 25.54 -0.20 16.44
C GLY A 796 26.21 -0.66 17.73
N GLY A 797 27.32 -0.04 18.12
CA GLY A 797 28.01 -0.38 19.38
C GLY A 797 27.28 0.10 20.64
N SER A 798 26.21 0.89 20.49
CA SER A 798 25.38 1.46 21.54
C SER A 798 23.91 1.54 21.13
N ASN A 799 22.99 1.62 22.09
CA ASN A 799 21.55 1.79 21.83
C ASN A 799 21.24 3.08 21.04
N ASP A 800 22.08 4.11 21.12
CA ASP A 800 21.94 5.34 20.34
C ASP A 800 22.20 5.09 18.85
N ASP A 801 23.24 4.31 18.52
CA ASP A 801 23.59 3.95 17.15
C ASP A 801 22.53 3.02 16.54
N LEU A 802 22.01 2.09 17.34
CA LEU A 802 20.97 1.13 16.92
C LEU A 802 19.62 1.82 16.71
N ALA A 803 19.24 2.75 17.58
CA ALA A 803 18.02 3.54 17.41
C ALA A 803 18.06 4.39 16.12
N ALA A 804 19.22 4.95 15.78
CA ALA A 804 19.40 5.70 14.53
C ALA A 804 19.32 4.80 13.29
N ALA A 805 19.77 3.54 13.38
CA ALA A 805 19.66 2.58 12.28
C ALA A 805 18.22 2.09 12.08
N LEU A 806 17.49 1.85 13.18
CA LEU A 806 16.09 1.40 13.17
C LEU A 806 15.09 2.48 12.76
N ASP A 807 15.48 3.76 12.77
CA ASP A 807 14.63 4.90 12.40
C ASP A 807 14.10 4.84 10.97
N SER A 808 14.74 4.07 10.09
CA SER A 808 14.26 3.82 8.71
C SER A 808 13.33 2.60 8.60
N TYR A 809 13.26 1.76 9.63
CA TYR A 809 12.48 0.51 9.65
C TYR A 809 11.25 0.62 10.56
N LEU A 810 11.32 1.43 11.62
CA LEU A 810 10.28 1.57 12.63
C LEU A 810 9.78 3.01 12.64
N GLN A 811 8.50 3.23 12.33
CA GLN A 811 7.86 4.54 12.38
C GLN A 811 6.76 4.56 13.44
N PHE A 812 6.99 5.26 14.55
CA PHE A 812 5.99 5.46 15.59
C PHE A 812 5.16 6.72 15.33
N ASP A 813 3.85 6.55 15.19
CA ASP A 813 2.89 7.64 15.24
C ASP A 813 2.25 7.70 16.63
N THR A 814 2.75 8.62 17.45
CA THR A 814 2.26 8.84 18.82
C THR A 814 0.83 9.40 18.89
N ALA A 815 0.34 10.04 17.83
CA ALA A 815 -1.02 10.59 17.79
C ALA A 815 -2.05 9.48 17.55
N ASN A 816 -1.72 8.55 16.66
CA ASN A 816 -2.56 7.41 16.32
C ASN A 816 -2.25 6.15 17.14
N LYS A 817 -1.16 6.19 17.93
CA LYS A 817 -0.66 5.06 18.74
C LYS A 817 -0.34 3.84 17.86
N THR A 818 0.29 4.09 16.72
CA THR A 818 0.67 3.06 15.76
C THR A 818 2.19 2.97 15.64
N LEU A 819 2.68 1.75 15.37
CA LEU A 819 4.04 1.48 14.92
C LEU A 819 3.93 0.84 13.54
N THR A 820 4.45 1.50 12.51
CA THR A 820 4.62 0.91 11.18
C THR A 820 6.01 0.32 11.07
N ILE A 821 6.08 -0.94 10.65
CA ILE A 821 7.32 -1.68 10.45
C ILE A 821 7.50 -1.90 8.95
N ASP A 822 8.61 -1.38 8.44
CA ASP A 822 9.09 -1.61 7.08
C ASP A 822 10.36 -2.49 7.18
N PRO A 823 10.27 -3.80 6.86
CA PRO A 823 11.39 -4.72 7.02
C PRO A 823 12.50 -4.54 5.97
N ASP A 824 12.22 -3.94 4.81
CA ASP A 824 13.20 -3.77 3.73
C ASP A 824 13.84 -2.37 3.71
N GLY A 825 13.28 -1.44 4.50
CA GLY A 825 13.77 -0.08 4.66
C GLY A 825 13.58 0.79 3.42
N VAL A 826 12.70 0.38 2.50
CA VAL A 826 12.31 1.09 1.30
C VAL A 826 10.83 1.48 1.41
N VAL A 827 10.61 2.79 1.60
CA VAL A 827 9.27 3.40 1.67
C VAL A 827 8.36 2.87 0.54
N GLY A 828 7.26 2.20 0.91
CA GLY A 828 6.27 1.62 0.00
C GLY A 828 6.37 0.11 -0.26
N GLY A 829 7.10 -0.65 0.56
CA GLY A 829 7.11 -2.12 0.59
C GLY A 829 5.93 -2.76 1.35
N SER A 830 6.00 -4.06 1.68
CA SER A 830 5.02 -4.72 2.55
C SER A 830 5.15 -4.21 3.98
N GLU A 831 4.25 -3.32 4.40
CA GLU A 831 4.26 -2.65 5.70
C GLU A 831 3.40 -3.41 6.71
N LEU A 832 3.94 -3.74 7.90
CA LEU A 832 3.16 -4.27 9.02
C LEU A 832 2.81 -3.11 9.97
N THR A 833 1.56 -3.02 10.40
CA THR A 833 1.15 -1.99 11.37
C THR A 833 0.80 -2.62 12.72
N ILE A 834 1.39 -2.13 13.80
CA ILE A 834 0.99 -2.49 15.16
C ILE A 834 0.21 -1.33 15.77
N GLN A 835 -1.03 -1.59 16.16
CA GLN A 835 -1.92 -0.65 16.82
C GLN A 835 -1.98 -0.92 18.33
N PHE A 836 -1.61 0.08 19.13
CA PHE A 836 -1.72 0.01 20.59
C PHE A 836 -3.02 0.65 21.07
N GLN A 837 -3.96 -0.13 21.62
CA GLN A 837 -5.29 0.41 21.95
C GLN A 837 -5.28 1.33 23.19
N ASN A 838 -4.58 0.97 24.26
CA ASN A 838 -4.70 1.71 25.54
C ASN A 838 -3.39 2.10 26.23
N SER A 839 -2.23 1.55 25.83
CA SER A 839 -1.15 1.39 26.82
C SER A 839 0.21 2.03 26.49
N LEU A 840 0.38 2.64 25.32
CA LEU A 840 1.64 3.27 24.96
C LEU A 840 1.57 4.80 25.14
N ASP A 841 1.97 5.31 26.32
CA ASP A 841 2.13 6.77 26.55
C ASP A 841 3.46 7.26 25.95
N LEU A 842 3.54 7.28 24.62
CA LEU A 842 4.70 7.77 23.87
C LEU A 842 4.80 9.30 23.81
N ALA A 843 3.79 10.02 24.32
CA ALA A 843 3.61 11.45 24.11
C ALA A 843 4.66 12.33 24.82
N SER A 844 5.53 11.75 25.65
CA SER A 844 6.54 12.46 26.43
C SER A 844 7.93 12.52 25.78
N LEU A 845 8.14 11.87 24.63
CA LEU A 845 9.44 11.75 23.95
C LEU A 845 9.46 12.55 22.63
N GLY A 846 10.60 13.17 22.32
CA GLY A 846 10.68 14.25 21.34
C GLY A 846 10.75 13.84 19.87
N SER A 847 11.29 12.65 19.57
CA SER A 847 11.48 12.12 18.21
C SER A 847 11.30 10.60 18.13
N ASN A 848 11.09 10.07 16.92
CA ASN A 848 10.98 8.62 16.67
C ASN A 848 12.19 7.83 17.19
N GLN A 849 13.40 8.35 16.95
CA GLN A 849 14.64 7.80 17.50
C GLN A 849 14.68 7.77 19.04
N ASP A 850 14.15 8.80 19.71
CA ASP A 850 14.10 8.82 21.18
C ASP A 850 13.17 7.73 21.72
N ILE A 851 12.07 7.46 21.00
CA ILE A 851 11.12 6.39 21.35
C ILE A 851 11.80 5.02 21.20
N ILE A 852 12.40 4.75 20.04
CA ILE A 852 13.11 3.49 19.78
C ILE A 852 14.22 3.28 20.82
N LYS A 853 15.00 4.33 21.08
CA LYS A 853 16.08 4.30 22.08
C LYS A 853 15.54 3.96 23.47
N GLN A 854 14.44 4.60 23.89
CA GLN A 854 13.86 4.36 25.22
C GLN A 854 13.41 2.90 25.36
N LEU A 855 12.75 2.35 24.32
CA LEU A 855 12.33 0.95 24.32
C LEU A 855 13.53 -0.02 24.37
N LEU A 856 14.64 0.30 23.70
CA LEU A 856 15.88 -0.47 23.79
C LEU A 856 16.54 -0.36 25.18
N ASP A 857 16.54 0.82 25.78
CA ASP A 857 17.13 1.06 27.12
C ASP A 857 16.32 0.38 28.23
N ASP A 858 15.00 0.35 28.10
CA ASP A 858 14.08 -0.26 29.07
C ASP A 858 13.91 -1.78 28.86
N GLY A 859 14.38 -2.30 27.72
CA GLY A 859 14.29 -3.72 27.36
C GLY A 859 12.95 -4.14 26.76
N ASN A 860 12.12 -3.19 26.34
CA ASN A 860 10.81 -3.42 25.73
C ASN A 860 10.87 -3.61 24.20
N LEU A 861 12.03 -3.40 23.57
CA LEU A 861 12.26 -3.70 22.17
C LEU A 861 13.48 -4.61 22.03
N LYS A 862 13.29 -5.71 21.30
CA LYS A 862 14.34 -6.68 20.98
C LYS A 862 14.44 -6.82 19.47
N VAL A 863 15.66 -6.64 18.97
CA VAL A 863 16.05 -6.80 17.57
C VAL A 863 17.30 -7.69 17.50
N ASP A 864 17.63 -8.22 16.32
CA ASP A 864 18.85 -9.03 16.13
C ASP A 864 20.11 -8.20 16.51
N PRO A 865 20.99 -8.71 17.40
CA PRO A 865 22.16 -7.97 17.92
C PRO A 865 23.30 -7.70 16.94
#